data_AF-A0A3D1R6Z8-F1
#
_entry.id   AF-A0A3D1R6Z8-F1
#
_cell.length_a   1.000
_cell.length_b   1.000
_cell.length_c   1.000
_cell.angle_alpha   90.00
_cell.angle_beta   90.00
_cell.angle_gamma   90.00
#
_symmetry.space_group_name_H-M   'P 1'
#
loop_
_entity.id
_entity.type
_entity.pdbx_description
1 polymer ?
#
loop_
_entity_poly.entity_id
_entity_poly.type
_entity_poly.pdbx_seq_one_letter_code
_entity_poly.pdbx_strand_id
1 'polypeptide(L)'
;MSIRPAPVAALAFAVLLAGACGDDPQLKPVTDYDAGIIECPSGQIARYGTCYCQSDVGCPTDHYCEAVTGTCKPRPVEPEPDAGVTVCTTGALRCAQAPKKAIETCQDGSWIDAEVCPDEGFCTAAATGYYCAICTPGTQRCKGERAVEVCSEKGDEWIEQPCQDPDTGPPAYCVPEYGRCQLCTPDVQRCSEDGRSLETCQPDGLAWFKQYCPVTGQCSEESGAPTCVEPFCMPGDRRCKEGSTTFIEICKADGTAYEDKDCRTFDQYSTPSATCRENACHDPCGQAARESSYQGCEYWAAVTTNSLLDRSFKGGANEGTQPTAVSEYAIVVSNPNTTAVKVKVTRKLAVGGAEGVSPSIPSPDANGFITVQPGALQIIKLPWQSVSGTGLQPYAYHVVSDLPITAYQFNPVGAYTGSAPEYNAFGECTNCSYTNDGSLLIPGHILGSAYVVLGQEHITLTGPASFPCSSSADCPGDGNQCIGSLVRTCKNRPVFPVPAFFSVVGVRDNTKVTIKFSAATVAATSGRPIAKNSKDSTMVYTLNKYDVLQFWTDADGAAVQCVPSEVASQGYGDVCRYASDPTGTVILSESLSSSSEPAPVAVFSGADCTFKPFNRYACDHIEEMMVPFSSWGKSYAGVKSVPYKTASGAPVGQPSPDYWRVVAGCGTNSCPNGTRFTISPPPGTVIQPGVCANGACTLPPMDSSRPTAPWVEFVHSSDFTIVSDQPIMLSQYFTGQSANPNADEGDPALILTPPIEQWRMDYNVLTSPTLKHNYLSLVTQSASADIRVNNRNLTTANFPGLQVGSISGGYQVYRVPISSSQAGPQRITADAKVGVTVYGYDVYVSYGYTGGLDLMKITSINPGG
;
A
#
# COMPACT_ATOMS: atom_id res chain seq x y z
N MET A 1 -25.14 39.14 2.37
CA MET A 1 -26.54 39.30 1.90
C MET A 1 -27.10 37.91 1.69
N SER A 2 -28.37 37.71 2.03
CA SER A 2 -28.95 36.47 2.55
C SER A 2 -29.70 35.63 1.50
N ILE A 3 -30.10 34.42 1.92
CA ILE A 3 -31.31 33.65 1.53
C ILE A 3 -31.17 32.55 0.44
N ARG A 4 -31.22 31.28 0.91
CA ARG A 4 -31.89 30.09 0.31
C ARG A 4 -33.42 30.29 0.34
N PRO A 5 -34.33 29.60 -0.43
CA PRO A 5 -34.39 28.12 -0.54
C PRO A 5 -35.04 27.51 -1.83
N ALA A 6 -35.20 26.17 -1.80
CA ALA A 6 -35.86 25.13 -2.65
C ALA A 6 -37.10 25.55 -3.52
N PRO A 7 -37.72 24.74 -4.46
CA PRO A 7 -37.87 23.27 -4.40
C PRO A 7 -38.19 22.44 -5.72
N VAL A 8 -38.47 21.13 -5.56
CA VAL A 8 -39.52 20.27 -6.23
C VAL A 8 -39.30 19.63 -7.65
N ALA A 9 -39.24 18.28 -7.62
CA ALA A 9 -40.04 17.23 -8.33
C ALA A 9 -39.78 16.70 -9.76
N ALA A 10 -39.76 15.36 -9.78
CA ALA A 10 -40.52 14.39 -10.61
C ALA A 10 -40.19 14.16 -12.09
N LEU A 11 -39.93 12.88 -12.41
CA LEU A 11 -40.46 12.25 -13.63
C LEU A 11 -40.62 10.73 -13.46
N ALA A 12 -41.80 10.25 -13.85
CA ALA A 12 -42.27 8.88 -13.83
C ALA A 12 -42.00 8.17 -15.16
N PHE A 13 -41.97 6.82 -15.16
CA PHE A 13 -42.23 5.99 -16.34
C PHE A 13 -42.98 4.70 -15.96
N ALA A 14 -43.90 4.32 -16.85
CA ALA A 14 -45.05 3.42 -16.72
C ALA A 14 -44.73 1.93 -17.09
N VAL A 15 -45.28 0.93 -16.38
CA VAL A 15 -46.45 0.04 -16.70
C VAL A 15 -46.18 -1.19 -17.58
N LEU A 16 -46.53 -2.40 -17.08
CA LEU A 16 -47.31 -3.51 -17.70
C LEU A 16 -47.21 -4.77 -16.78
N LEU A 17 -48.25 -5.15 -16.01
CA LEU A 17 -49.28 -6.21 -16.26
C LEU A 17 -48.70 -7.65 -16.27
N ALA A 18 -49.22 -8.69 -15.61
CA ALA A 18 -50.53 -8.98 -15.01
C ALA A 18 -50.44 -10.20 -14.05
N GLY A 19 -51.41 -10.35 -13.13
CA GLY A 19 -51.57 -11.52 -12.27
C GLY A 19 -52.62 -11.31 -11.15
N ALA A 20 -53.89 -11.21 -11.55
CA ALA A 20 -55.13 -11.08 -10.75
C ALA A 20 -55.39 -12.33 -9.87
N CYS A 21 -56.32 -12.46 -8.92
CA CYS A 21 -57.29 -11.60 -8.18
C CYS A 21 -58.08 -12.54 -7.24
N GLY A 22 -58.85 -11.95 -6.31
CA GLY A 22 -60.02 -12.55 -5.64
C GLY A 22 -60.03 -12.25 -4.14
N ASP A 23 -60.35 -11.02 -3.69
CA ASP A 23 -61.70 -10.49 -3.37
C ASP A 23 -62.27 -11.15 -2.09
N ASP A 24 -62.72 -10.49 -1.03
CA ASP A 24 -63.60 -9.31 -0.90
C ASP A 24 -63.50 -8.73 0.56
N PRO A 25 -64.40 -7.88 1.12
CA PRO A 25 -64.12 -6.50 1.47
C PRO A 25 -64.26 -6.20 2.98
N GLN A 26 -63.97 -4.94 3.34
CA GLN A 26 -64.20 -4.29 4.65
C GLN A 26 -63.18 -4.57 5.75
N LEU A 27 -62.31 -3.58 5.99
CA LEU A 27 -62.04 -3.04 7.32
C LEU A 27 -61.34 -1.67 7.12
N LYS A 28 -62.08 -0.59 7.37
CA LYS A 28 -61.49 0.74 7.61
C LYS A 28 -60.79 0.70 8.98
N PRO A 29 -59.68 1.43 9.17
CA PRO A 29 -59.11 1.60 10.50
C PRO A 29 -60.07 2.46 11.32
N VAL A 30 -60.60 1.92 12.41
CA VAL A 30 -61.34 2.71 13.40
C VAL A 30 -60.31 3.37 14.30
N THR A 31 -60.02 4.63 13.99
CA THR A 31 -59.56 5.61 14.96
C THR A 31 -60.79 6.17 15.67
N ASP A 32 -61.12 5.66 16.85
CA ASP A 32 -61.76 6.45 17.91
C ASP A 32 -61.67 5.68 19.25
N TYR A 33 -60.76 6.14 20.11
CA TYR A 33 -60.77 5.83 21.54
C TYR A 33 -61.75 6.82 22.19
N ASP A 34 -63.04 6.55 22.12
CA ASP A 34 -64.05 7.15 23.02
C ASP A 34 -65.37 6.37 22.92
N ALA A 35 -65.38 5.17 23.50
CA ALA A 35 -66.63 4.55 23.94
C ALA A 35 -66.65 4.64 25.46
N GLY A 36 -67.56 5.47 25.98
CA GLY A 36 -67.71 5.74 27.41
C GLY A 36 -67.85 4.46 28.24
N ILE A 37 -67.51 4.58 29.52
CA ILE A 37 -67.63 3.53 30.52
C ILE A 37 -69.08 3.00 30.49
N ILE A 38 -69.29 1.82 29.94
CA ILE A 38 -70.54 1.08 30.10
C ILE A 38 -70.49 0.44 31.49
N GLU A 39 -71.41 0.85 32.36
CA GLU A 39 -71.66 0.15 33.62
C GLU A 39 -72.47 -1.12 33.32
N CYS A 40 -71.80 -2.28 33.39
CA CYS A 40 -72.45 -3.56 33.26
C CYS A 40 -73.14 -3.98 34.57
N PRO A 41 -74.25 -4.74 34.51
CA PRO A 41 -74.87 -5.34 35.70
C PRO A 41 -73.87 -6.17 36.50
N SER A 42 -74.06 -6.24 37.82
CA SER A 42 -73.20 -7.02 38.73
C SER A 42 -73.04 -8.47 38.23
N GLY A 43 -71.80 -8.88 37.99
CA GLY A 43 -71.47 -10.21 37.45
C GLY A 43 -71.22 -10.28 35.94
N GLN A 44 -71.26 -9.15 35.22
CA GLN A 44 -70.90 -9.04 33.79
C GLN A 44 -69.67 -8.14 33.57
N ILE A 45 -68.94 -8.38 32.47
CA ILE A 45 -67.75 -7.61 32.06
C ILE A 45 -67.97 -6.92 30.71
N ALA A 46 -67.49 -5.68 30.57
CA ALA A 46 -67.55 -4.95 29.31
C ALA A 46 -66.41 -5.37 28.37
N ARG A 47 -66.73 -5.79 27.14
CA ARG A 47 -65.76 -5.96 26.05
C ARG A 47 -66.32 -5.30 24.79
N TYR A 48 -65.52 -4.46 24.12
CA TYR A 48 -65.91 -3.80 22.87
C TYR A 48 -67.27 -3.07 22.92
N GLY A 49 -67.57 -2.42 24.05
CA GLY A 49 -68.84 -1.68 24.22
C GLY A 49 -70.08 -2.54 24.45
N THR A 50 -69.93 -3.82 24.78
CA THR A 50 -71.03 -4.75 25.09
C THR A 50 -70.74 -5.51 26.40
N CYS A 51 -71.76 -5.75 27.23
CA CYS A 51 -71.62 -6.51 28.47
C CYS A 51 -71.75 -8.02 28.22
N TYR A 52 -70.83 -8.79 28.80
CA TYR A 52 -70.80 -10.25 28.71
C TYR A 52 -70.85 -10.86 30.12
N CYS A 53 -71.70 -11.86 30.31
CA CYS A 53 -71.72 -12.65 31.54
C CYS A 53 -70.49 -13.57 31.59
N GLN A 54 -69.93 -13.76 32.79
CA GLN A 54 -68.85 -14.74 33.02
C GLN A 54 -69.33 -16.00 33.74
N SER A 55 -70.52 -15.93 34.35
CA SER A 55 -71.19 -17.05 35.02
C SER A 55 -72.69 -16.79 35.08
N ASP A 56 -73.46 -17.81 35.42
CA ASP A 56 -74.90 -17.73 35.63
C ASP A 56 -75.32 -16.65 36.64
N VAL A 57 -74.44 -16.29 37.58
CA VAL A 57 -74.66 -15.25 38.59
C VAL A 57 -74.82 -13.86 37.95
N GLY A 58 -74.22 -13.66 36.77
CA GLY A 58 -74.34 -12.43 35.99
C GLY A 58 -75.57 -12.36 35.08
N CYS A 59 -76.47 -13.35 35.12
CA CYS A 59 -77.67 -13.43 34.29
C CYS A 59 -78.97 -13.38 35.10
N PRO A 60 -80.10 -12.99 34.49
CA PRO A 60 -81.43 -13.17 35.09
C PRO A 60 -81.67 -14.61 35.55
N THR A 61 -82.44 -14.81 36.62
CA THR A 61 -82.61 -16.11 37.28
C THR A 61 -83.18 -17.22 36.39
N ASP A 62 -83.92 -16.86 35.34
CA ASP A 62 -84.47 -17.76 34.32
C ASP A 62 -83.51 -17.97 33.12
N HIS A 63 -82.29 -17.46 33.18
CA HIS A 63 -81.26 -17.55 32.15
C HIS A 63 -79.97 -18.19 32.70
N TYR A 64 -79.19 -18.80 31.82
CA TYR A 64 -77.82 -19.26 32.08
C TYR A 64 -76.84 -18.49 31.20
N CYS A 65 -75.59 -18.38 31.63
CA CYS A 65 -74.55 -17.74 30.85
C CYS A 65 -73.98 -18.72 29.82
N GLU A 66 -74.15 -18.44 28.53
CA GLU A 66 -73.62 -19.29 27.47
C GLU A 66 -72.10 -19.11 27.37
N ALA A 67 -71.34 -20.15 27.76
CA ALA A 67 -69.88 -20.10 27.92
C ALA A 67 -69.10 -19.67 26.67
N VAL A 68 -69.65 -19.90 25.48
CA VAL A 68 -68.98 -19.58 24.20
C VAL A 68 -69.17 -18.11 23.81
N THR A 69 -70.36 -17.56 24.04
CA THR A 69 -70.71 -16.22 23.57
C THR A 69 -70.68 -15.17 24.68
N GLY A 70 -70.66 -15.59 25.95
CA GLY A 70 -70.78 -14.71 27.11
C GLY A 70 -72.14 -14.00 27.17
N THR A 71 -73.19 -14.55 26.54
CA THR A 71 -74.54 -13.96 26.53
C THR A 71 -75.49 -14.78 27.40
N CYS A 72 -76.43 -14.10 28.08
CA CYS A 72 -77.44 -14.76 28.88
C CYS A 72 -78.50 -15.40 27.96
N LYS A 73 -78.69 -16.72 28.05
CA LYS A 73 -79.69 -17.51 27.31
C LYS A 73 -80.76 -18.06 28.24
N PRO A 74 -82.04 -18.14 27.82
CA PRO A 74 -83.09 -18.72 28.64
C PRO A 74 -82.75 -20.16 29.02
N ARG A 75 -83.00 -20.55 30.28
CA ARG A 75 -82.87 -21.94 30.69
C ARG A 75 -83.93 -22.78 29.97
N PRO A 76 -83.58 -23.92 29.36
CA PRO A 76 -84.55 -24.79 28.70
C PRO A 76 -85.60 -25.29 29.70
N VAL A 77 -86.88 -25.13 29.37
CA VAL A 77 -87.99 -25.71 30.13
C VAL A 77 -88.07 -27.20 29.77
N GLU A 78 -87.95 -28.08 30.77
CA GLU A 78 -88.09 -29.53 30.58
C GLU A 78 -89.44 -29.88 29.95
N PRO A 79 -89.49 -30.75 28.92
CA PRO A 79 -90.73 -31.34 28.47
C PRO A 79 -91.08 -32.54 29.36
N GLU A 80 -91.96 -32.34 30.34
CA GLU A 80 -92.54 -33.43 31.13
C GLU A 80 -93.76 -34.04 30.44
N PRO A 81 -93.89 -35.38 30.52
CA PRO A 81 -95.22 -35.94 30.69
C PRO A 81 -95.56 -36.27 32.15
N ASP A 82 -94.60 -36.55 33.06
CA ASP A 82 -94.93 -37.10 34.40
C ASP A 82 -93.79 -36.95 35.47
N ALA A 83 -93.18 -35.78 35.73
CA ALA A 83 -92.28 -35.69 36.90
C ALA A 83 -93.07 -35.54 38.20
N GLY A 84 -92.82 -36.44 39.15
CA GLY A 84 -93.41 -36.39 40.49
C GLY A 84 -94.70 -37.19 40.70
N VAL A 85 -95.18 -37.92 39.69
CA VAL A 85 -96.35 -38.81 39.81
C VAL A 85 -95.91 -40.27 40.05
N THR A 86 -96.51 -40.94 41.05
CA THR A 86 -96.17 -42.31 41.47
C THR A 86 -96.73 -43.40 40.54
N VAL A 87 -97.58 -43.00 39.58
CA VAL A 87 -98.13 -43.86 38.52
C VAL A 87 -97.65 -43.26 37.21
N CYS A 88 -96.95 -44.05 36.40
CA CYS A 88 -96.31 -43.58 35.17
C CYS A 88 -96.94 -44.16 33.91
N THR A 89 -96.76 -43.46 32.78
CA THR A 89 -97.17 -43.93 31.46
C THR A 89 -96.15 -44.92 30.91
N THR A 90 -96.57 -46.15 30.56
CA THR A 90 -95.66 -47.20 30.04
C THR A 90 -94.84 -46.68 28.86
N GLY A 91 -93.50 -46.79 28.96
CA GLY A 91 -92.55 -46.28 27.98
C GLY A 91 -91.99 -44.87 28.25
N ALA A 92 -92.48 -44.16 29.27
CA ALA A 92 -91.84 -42.91 29.72
C ALA A 92 -90.46 -43.18 30.33
N LEU A 93 -89.52 -42.26 30.12
CA LEU A 93 -88.17 -42.29 30.71
C LEU A 93 -88.02 -41.14 31.71
N ARG A 94 -87.20 -41.34 32.75
CA ARG A 94 -86.75 -40.27 33.67
C ARG A 94 -85.39 -40.60 34.27
N CYS A 95 -84.75 -39.65 34.93
CA CYS A 95 -83.67 -39.98 35.86
C CYS A 95 -84.21 -40.50 37.19
N ALA A 96 -83.54 -41.49 37.76
CA ALA A 96 -83.77 -41.95 39.13
C ALA A 96 -83.75 -40.77 40.10
N GLN A 97 -84.76 -40.65 40.95
CA GLN A 97 -84.99 -39.40 41.70
C GLN A 97 -83.89 -39.13 42.72
N ALA A 98 -83.35 -40.16 43.37
CA ALA A 98 -82.18 -40.07 44.23
C ALA A 98 -81.65 -41.46 44.64
N PRO A 99 -80.35 -41.76 44.47
CA PRO A 99 -79.37 -40.96 43.72
C PRO A 99 -79.68 -41.00 42.21
N LYS A 100 -79.37 -39.93 41.45
CA LYS A 100 -79.52 -39.85 39.98
C LYS A 100 -78.51 -40.76 39.27
N LYS A 101 -78.52 -42.04 39.60
CA LYS A 101 -77.56 -43.05 39.16
C LYS A 101 -78.14 -44.02 38.14
N ALA A 102 -79.37 -43.81 37.71
CA ALA A 102 -79.96 -44.60 36.64
C ALA A 102 -80.93 -43.75 35.82
N ILE A 103 -81.13 -44.16 34.58
CA ILE A 103 -82.29 -43.81 33.75
C ILE A 103 -83.35 -44.86 34.07
N GLU A 104 -84.51 -44.44 34.54
CA GLU A 104 -85.66 -45.30 34.83
C GLU A 104 -86.63 -45.27 33.64
N THR A 105 -87.20 -46.42 33.30
CA THR A 105 -88.33 -46.56 32.36
C THR A 105 -89.59 -46.99 33.09
N CYS A 106 -90.74 -46.52 32.64
CA CYS A 106 -92.01 -46.96 33.17
C CYS A 106 -92.45 -48.28 32.52
N GLN A 107 -92.64 -49.32 33.34
CA GLN A 107 -93.21 -50.61 32.94
C GLN A 107 -94.34 -51.00 33.90
N ASP A 108 -95.52 -51.33 33.37
CA ASP A 108 -96.69 -51.74 34.15
C ASP A 108 -97.08 -50.76 35.28
N GLY A 109 -96.92 -49.47 35.02
CA GLY A 109 -97.25 -48.38 35.95
C GLY A 109 -96.22 -48.14 37.06
N SER A 110 -95.08 -48.84 37.04
CA SER A 110 -93.97 -48.67 37.97
C SER A 110 -92.67 -48.28 37.25
N TRP A 111 -91.84 -47.47 37.90
CA TRP A 111 -90.52 -47.11 37.40
C TRP A 111 -89.50 -48.21 37.73
N ILE A 112 -88.75 -48.64 36.72
CA ILE A 112 -87.65 -49.61 36.86
C ILE A 112 -86.40 -49.08 36.16
N ASP A 113 -85.22 -49.44 36.66
CA ASP A 113 -83.95 -49.03 36.04
C ASP A 113 -83.82 -49.62 34.63
N ALA A 114 -83.69 -48.73 33.64
CA ALA A 114 -83.38 -49.08 32.25
C ALA A 114 -81.86 -49.09 31.99
N GLU A 115 -81.13 -48.14 32.59
CA GLU A 115 -79.67 -48.03 32.47
C GLU A 115 -79.09 -47.44 33.77
N VAL A 116 -78.07 -48.08 34.34
CA VAL A 116 -77.35 -47.57 35.51
C VAL A 116 -76.11 -46.80 35.04
N CYS A 117 -75.95 -45.56 35.51
CA CYS A 117 -74.82 -44.71 35.16
C CYS A 117 -73.51 -45.19 35.81
N PRO A 118 -72.35 -44.94 35.18
CA PRO A 118 -71.04 -45.29 35.73
C PRO A 118 -70.80 -44.75 37.15
N ASP A 119 -69.81 -45.30 37.86
CA ASP A 119 -69.54 -44.97 39.28
C ASP A 119 -69.28 -43.47 39.52
N GLU A 120 -68.66 -42.75 38.57
CA GLU A 120 -68.50 -41.29 38.61
C GLU A 120 -69.60 -40.52 37.85
N GLY A 121 -70.47 -41.24 37.14
CA GLY A 121 -71.51 -40.67 36.29
C GLY A 121 -72.83 -40.38 37.02
N PHE A 122 -73.64 -39.50 36.44
CA PHE A 122 -74.99 -39.17 36.89
C PHE A 122 -75.93 -39.05 35.69
N CYS A 123 -77.20 -39.37 35.91
CA CYS A 123 -78.24 -39.20 34.91
C CYS A 123 -78.60 -37.71 34.80
N THR A 124 -78.57 -37.18 33.58
CA THR A 124 -78.97 -35.81 33.26
C THR A 124 -79.88 -35.79 32.02
N ALA A 125 -80.65 -34.70 31.88
CA ALA A 125 -81.55 -34.50 30.76
C ALA A 125 -80.83 -33.77 29.61
N ALA A 126 -81.11 -34.19 28.38
CA ALA A 126 -80.82 -33.45 27.15
C ALA A 126 -82.10 -33.28 26.33
N ALA A 127 -82.03 -32.46 25.28
CA ALA A 127 -83.14 -32.21 24.37
C ALA A 127 -83.70 -33.49 23.69
N THR A 128 -82.93 -34.58 23.64
CA THR A 128 -83.29 -35.84 22.97
C THR A 128 -83.62 -36.99 23.94
N GLY A 129 -83.62 -36.75 25.26
CA GLY A 129 -83.89 -37.77 26.28
C GLY A 129 -82.97 -37.66 27.50
N TYR A 130 -82.87 -38.74 28.28
CA TYR A 130 -81.99 -38.85 29.44
C TYR A 130 -80.75 -39.67 29.09
N TYR A 131 -79.60 -39.31 29.62
CA TYR A 131 -78.34 -40.02 29.41
C TYR A 131 -77.43 -39.89 30.65
N CYS A 132 -76.40 -40.74 30.72
CA CYS A 132 -75.42 -40.70 31.80
C CYS A 132 -74.21 -39.81 31.41
N ALA A 133 -73.91 -38.81 32.23
CA ALA A 133 -72.75 -37.91 32.09
C ALA A 133 -71.77 -38.10 33.26
N ILE A 134 -70.47 -38.00 33.02
CA ILE A 134 -69.40 -38.06 34.05
C ILE A 134 -68.83 -36.67 34.40
N CYS A 135 -69.11 -35.66 33.59
CA CYS A 135 -68.74 -34.27 33.84
C CYS A 135 -69.72 -33.29 33.18
N THR A 136 -69.71 -32.03 33.60
CA THR A 136 -70.55 -30.98 32.99
C THR A 136 -69.91 -30.51 31.69
N PRO A 137 -70.60 -30.62 30.53
CA PRO A 137 -70.06 -30.20 29.23
C PRO A 137 -69.44 -28.81 29.25
N GLY A 138 -68.24 -28.67 28.69
CA GLY A 138 -67.52 -27.38 28.57
C GLY A 138 -66.79 -26.91 29.83
N THR A 139 -66.91 -27.60 30.97
CA THR A 139 -66.11 -27.27 32.17
C THR A 139 -64.65 -27.70 31.99
N GLN A 140 -63.73 -26.99 32.67
CA GLN A 140 -62.29 -27.22 32.58
C GLN A 140 -61.69 -27.46 33.96
N ARG A 141 -60.63 -28.28 34.03
CA ARG A 141 -59.84 -28.50 35.25
C ARG A 141 -58.37 -28.71 34.90
N CYS A 142 -57.46 -28.40 35.81
CA CYS A 142 -56.05 -28.74 35.58
C CYS A 142 -55.79 -30.24 35.71
N LYS A 143 -55.01 -30.79 34.79
CA LYS A 143 -54.40 -32.11 34.88
C LYS A 143 -52.90 -31.96 35.00
N GLY A 144 -52.44 -31.90 36.26
CA GLY A 144 -51.06 -31.53 36.56
C GLY A 144 -50.73 -30.09 36.14
N GLU A 145 -49.44 -29.76 36.06
CA GLU A 145 -48.98 -28.40 35.79
C GLU A 145 -48.98 -28.03 34.31
N ARG A 146 -49.16 -28.98 33.38
CA ARG A 146 -48.92 -28.79 31.94
C ARG A 146 -50.10 -29.08 31.02
N ALA A 147 -51.26 -29.44 31.57
CA ALA A 147 -52.44 -29.72 30.78
C ALA A 147 -53.71 -29.26 31.50
N VAL A 148 -54.71 -28.90 30.71
CA VAL A 148 -56.11 -28.77 31.15
C VAL A 148 -56.89 -29.97 30.63
N GLU A 149 -57.84 -30.46 31.39
CA GLU A 149 -58.87 -31.39 30.95
C GLU A 149 -60.16 -30.59 30.72
N VAL A 150 -60.73 -30.72 29.53
CA VAL A 150 -62.00 -30.08 29.13
C VAL A 150 -63.06 -31.16 28.99
N CYS A 151 -64.19 -31.01 29.67
CA CYS A 151 -65.28 -31.95 29.55
C CYS A 151 -65.92 -31.87 28.16
N SER A 152 -66.09 -33.03 27.50
CA SER A 152 -66.67 -33.15 26.16
C SER A 152 -68.06 -32.52 26.08
N GLU A 153 -68.50 -32.14 24.87
CA GLU A 153 -69.85 -31.59 24.66
C GLU A 153 -70.97 -32.57 25.09
N LYS A 154 -70.68 -33.87 25.11
CA LYS A 154 -71.60 -34.92 25.57
C LYS A 154 -71.49 -35.20 27.07
N GLY A 155 -70.52 -34.63 27.77
CA GLY A 155 -70.31 -34.87 29.20
C GLY A 155 -69.81 -36.28 29.53
N ASP A 156 -69.41 -37.06 28.52
CA ASP A 156 -69.06 -38.47 28.61
C ASP A 156 -67.54 -38.72 28.74
N GLU A 157 -66.70 -37.70 28.50
CA GLU A 157 -65.24 -37.80 28.65
C GLU A 157 -64.57 -36.47 29.03
N TRP A 158 -63.44 -36.55 29.72
CA TRP A 158 -62.51 -35.44 29.92
C TRP A 158 -61.42 -35.49 28.83
N ILE A 159 -61.35 -34.46 28.00
CA ILE A 159 -60.41 -34.33 26.89
C ILE A 159 -59.20 -33.52 27.37
N GLU A 160 -58.02 -34.14 27.39
CA GLU A 160 -56.78 -33.47 27.76
C GLU A 160 -56.27 -32.54 26.64
N GLN A 161 -55.95 -31.30 26.99
CA GLN A 161 -55.33 -30.32 26.11
C GLN A 161 -54.06 -29.77 26.77
N PRO A 162 -52.91 -29.77 26.07
CA PRO A 162 -51.65 -29.28 26.63
C PRO A 162 -51.64 -27.75 26.73
N CYS A 163 -51.07 -27.22 27.81
CA CYS A 163 -50.77 -25.80 27.93
C CYS A 163 -49.53 -25.47 27.10
N GLN A 164 -49.66 -24.70 26.01
CA GLN A 164 -48.55 -24.31 25.11
C GLN A 164 -48.62 -22.82 24.74
N ASP A 165 -47.47 -22.18 24.59
CA ASP A 165 -47.36 -20.88 23.90
C ASP A 165 -47.55 -21.10 22.39
N PRO A 166 -48.51 -20.41 21.74
CA PRO A 166 -48.73 -20.51 20.30
C PRO A 166 -47.50 -20.15 19.46
N ASP A 167 -46.59 -19.32 19.98
CA ASP A 167 -45.48 -18.74 19.20
C ASP A 167 -44.13 -19.42 19.44
N THR A 168 -43.89 -20.02 20.61
CA THR A 168 -42.52 -20.46 21.01
C THR A 168 -42.41 -21.86 21.66
N GLY A 169 -43.53 -22.54 21.94
CA GLY A 169 -43.53 -23.79 22.73
C GLY A 169 -43.71 -23.54 24.24
N PRO A 170 -43.34 -24.45 25.16
CA PRO A 170 -43.60 -24.23 26.60
C PRO A 170 -42.79 -23.03 27.14
N PRO A 171 -43.43 -22.11 27.92
CA PRO A 171 -43.91 -22.46 29.25
C PRO A 171 -45.29 -21.86 29.57
N ALA A 172 -46.37 -22.52 29.13
CA ALA A 172 -47.67 -22.30 29.76
C ALA A 172 -47.86 -23.34 30.88
N TYR A 173 -48.32 -22.91 32.05
CA TYR A 173 -48.66 -23.80 33.15
C TYR A 173 -50.13 -23.66 33.52
N CYS A 174 -50.75 -24.77 33.92
CA CYS A 174 -52.13 -24.74 34.38
C CYS A 174 -52.18 -24.23 35.82
N VAL A 175 -52.99 -23.20 36.08
CA VAL A 175 -53.18 -22.65 37.42
C VAL A 175 -54.38 -23.33 38.07
N PRO A 176 -54.19 -24.18 39.11
CA PRO A 176 -55.27 -24.97 39.70
C PRO A 176 -56.45 -24.14 40.21
N GLU A 177 -56.18 -22.90 40.66
CA GLU A 177 -57.18 -21.97 41.18
C GLU A 177 -58.19 -21.50 40.12
N TYR A 178 -57.79 -21.46 38.85
CA TYR A 178 -58.62 -20.99 37.74
C TYR A 178 -58.95 -22.09 36.71
N GLY A 179 -58.36 -23.29 36.85
CA GLY A 179 -58.59 -24.42 35.94
C GLY A 179 -58.17 -24.17 34.49
N ARG A 180 -57.28 -23.20 34.24
CA ARG A 180 -56.88 -22.76 32.89
C ARG A 180 -55.36 -22.55 32.76
N CYS A 181 -54.87 -22.59 31.52
CA CYS A 181 -53.47 -22.32 31.19
C CYS A 181 -53.12 -20.83 31.31
N GLN A 182 -51.91 -20.54 31.82
CA GLN A 182 -51.34 -19.20 31.91
C GLN A 182 -49.95 -19.19 31.27
N LEU A 183 -49.65 -18.16 30.46
CA LEU A 183 -48.40 -18.03 29.69
C LEU A 183 -47.33 -17.21 30.44
N CYS A 184 -47.76 -16.26 31.26
CA CYS A 184 -46.86 -15.41 32.02
C CYS A 184 -47.53 -14.89 33.29
N THR A 185 -46.72 -14.53 34.29
CA THR A 185 -47.20 -13.87 35.51
C THR A 185 -47.62 -12.44 35.18
N PRO A 186 -48.83 -11.98 35.57
CA PRO A 186 -49.34 -10.68 35.19
C PRO A 186 -48.39 -9.55 35.63
N ASP A 187 -48.25 -8.53 34.78
CA ASP A 187 -47.45 -7.33 35.00
C ASP A 187 -45.92 -7.54 35.09
N VAL A 188 -45.41 -8.77 34.92
CA VAL A 188 -43.97 -9.01 34.82
C VAL A 188 -43.43 -8.48 33.49
N GLN A 189 -42.24 -7.87 33.53
CA GLN A 189 -41.52 -7.38 32.37
C GLN A 189 -40.27 -8.22 32.10
N ARG A 190 -39.89 -8.35 30.83
CA ARG A 190 -38.62 -8.95 30.38
C ARG A 190 -38.16 -8.34 29.06
N CYS A 191 -36.90 -8.49 28.70
CA CYS A 191 -36.48 -8.24 27.33
C CYS A 191 -36.83 -9.43 26.42
N SER A 192 -37.30 -9.15 25.21
CA SER A 192 -37.48 -10.17 24.17
C SER A 192 -36.17 -10.86 23.84
N GLU A 193 -36.22 -12.10 23.36
CA GLU A 193 -35.05 -12.94 23.08
C GLU A 193 -34.07 -12.33 22.04
N ASP A 194 -34.58 -11.50 21.10
CA ASP A 194 -33.75 -10.78 20.13
C ASP A 194 -33.23 -9.41 20.64
N GLY A 195 -33.56 -9.04 21.88
CA GLY A 195 -33.17 -7.80 22.54
C GLY A 195 -33.81 -6.53 21.95
N ARG A 196 -34.79 -6.62 21.04
CA ARG A 196 -35.34 -5.44 20.35
C ARG A 196 -36.60 -4.86 20.97
N SER A 197 -37.21 -5.58 21.91
CA SER A 197 -38.45 -5.13 22.54
C SER A 197 -38.47 -5.41 24.03
N LEU A 198 -39.15 -4.52 24.74
CA LEU A 198 -39.58 -4.73 26.12
C LEU A 198 -40.92 -5.47 26.09
N GLU A 199 -40.97 -6.66 26.67
CA GLU A 199 -42.17 -7.48 26.77
C GLU A 199 -42.81 -7.30 28.15
N THR A 200 -44.11 -7.00 28.20
CA THR A 200 -44.89 -6.89 29.44
C THR A 200 -46.03 -7.89 29.42
N CYS A 201 -46.16 -8.74 30.45
CA CYS A 201 -47.24 -9.71 30.53
C CYS A 201 -48.58 -9.01 30.77
N GLN A 202 -49.59 -9.36 29.98
CA GLN A 202 -50.93 -8.78 30.12
C GLN A 202 -51.59 -9.17 31.46
N PRO A 203 -52.54 -8.36 31.97
CA PRO A 203 -53.21 -8.62 33.25
C PRO A 203 -53.94 -9.97 33.35
N ASP A 204 -54.34 -10.56 32.23
CA ASP A 204 -54.98 -11.89 32.18
C ASP A 204 -53.98 -13.06 32.16
N GLY A 205 -52.68 -12.77 32.02
CA GLY A 205 -51.61 -13.76 31.96
C GLY A 205 -51.54 -14.55 30.65
N LEU A 206 -52.27 -14.12 29.62
CA LEU A 206 -52.46 -14.89 28.38
C LEU A 206 -51.58 -14.41 27.21
N ALA A 207 -50.89 -13.27 27.32
CA ALA A 207 -50.03 -12.80 26.25
C ALA A 207 -48.95 -11.82 26.75
N TRP A 208 -47.87 -11.72 25.99
CA TRP A 208 -46.86 -10.68 26.13
C TRP A 208 -47.17 -9.50 25.19
N PHE A 209 -47.33 -8.30 25.74
CA PHE A 209 -47.35 -7.07 24.96
C PHE A 209 -45.92 -6.64 24.62
N LYS A 210 -45.62 -6.47 23.32
CA LYS A 210 -44.28 -6.10 22.83
C LYS A 210 -44.21 -4.60 22.54
N GLN A 211 -43.35 -3.89 23.27
CA GLN A 211 -42.96 -2.53 22.96
C GLN A 211 -41.58 -2.53 22.31
N TYR A 212 -41.52 -2.20 21.01
CA TYR A 212 -40.24 -2.06 20.31
C TYR A 212 -39.44 -0.87 20.85
N CYS A 213 -38.16 -1.09 21.08
CA CYS A 213 -37.24 0.01 21.38
C CYS A 213 -37.11 0.95 20.17
N PRO A 214 -36.72 2.23 20.37
CA PRO A 214 -36.41 3.14 19.27
C PRO A 214 -35.44 2.51 18.27
N VAL A 215 -35.41 2.96 17.01
CA VAL A 215 -34.63 2.33 15.92
C VAL A 215 -33.15 2.11 16.28
N THR A 216 -32.61 2.93 17.16
CA THR A 216 -31.24 2.82 17.68
C THR A 216 -31.12 2.04 18.98
N GLY A 217 -32.18 1.88 19.79
CA GLY A 217 -32.14 1.31 21.14
C GLY A 217 -32.24 -0.22 21.22
N GLN A 218 -31.69 -0.78 22.30
CA GLN A 218 -31.82 -2.21 22.67
C GLN A 218 -32.43 -2.34 24.07
N CYS A 219 -33.16 -3.43 24.32
CA CYS A 219 -33.67 -3.75 25.64
C CYS A 219 -32.54 -4.39 26.47
N SER A 220 -32.25 -3.81 27.65
CA SER A 220 -31.23 -4.32 28.59
C SER A 220 -31.81 -4.49 30.00
N GLU A 221 -31.37 -5.52 30.71
CA GLU A 221 -31.72 -5.83 32.10
C GLU A 221 -30.59 -5.48 33.09
N GLU A 222 -29.45 -4.95 32.61
CA GLU A 222 -28.27 -4.67 33.44
C GLU A 222 -28.50 -3.64 34.56
N SER A 223 -29.51 -2.77 34.40
CA SER A 223 -29.88 -1.76 35.39
C SER A 223 -30.84 -2.28 36.48
N GLY A 224 -31.15 -3.58 36.48
CA GLY A 224 -32.04 -4.23 37.45
C GLY A 224 -33.51 -4.26 37.07
N ALA A 225 -33.92 -3.51 36.03
CA ALA A 225 -35.23 -3.63 35.39
C ALA A 225 -35.05 -3.63 33.86
N PRO A 226 -35.81 -4.46 33.12
CA PRO A 226 -35.76 -4.48 31.66
C PRO A 226 -36.24 -3.13 31.10
N THR A 227 -35.38 -2.44 30.35
CA THR A 227 -35.70 -1.13 29.78
C THR A 227 -35.01 -0.92 28.43
N CYS A 228 -35.62 -0.12 27.56
CA CYS A 228 -34.99 0.28 26.30
C CYS A 228 -33.92 1.35 26.57
N VAL A 229 -32.67 1.03 26.26
CA VAL A 229 -31.53 1.93 26.34
C VAL A 229 -31.08 2.34 24.95
N GLU A 230 -30.77 3.62 24.75
CA GLU A 230 -30.08 4.05 23.53
C GLU A 230 -28.58 3.72 23.63
N PRO A 231 -27.97 3.19 22.56
CA PRO A 231 -26.56 2.84 22.55
C PRO A 231 -25.71 4.11 22.61
N PHE A 232 -24.55 4.00 23.22
CA PHE A 232 -23.58 5.08 23.33
C PHE A 232 -23.05 5.54 21.96
N CYS A 233 -22.98 4.62 20.99
CA CYS A 233 -22.57 4.87 19.60
C CYS A 233 -23.23 3.88 18.65
N MET A 234 -23.29 4.18 17.34
CA MET A 234 -23.82 3.20 16.38
C MET A 234 -22.76 2.13 16.11
N PRO A 235 -23.10 0.83 16.20
CA PRO A 235 -22.16 -0.25 15.93
C PRO A 235 -21.39 -0.08 14.62
N GLY A 236 -20.06 -0.13 14.69
CA GLY A 236 -19.18 0.07 13.54
C GLY A 236 -18.87 1.54 13.19
N ASP A 237 -19.49 2.52 13.86
CA ASP A 237 -19.09 3.92 13.73
C ASP A 237 -17.62 4.09 14.04
N ARG A 238 -16.96 4.96 13.28
CA ARG A 238 -15.53 5.19 13.38
C ARG A 238 -15.27 6.65 13.68
N ARG A 239 -14.31 6.92 14.56
CA ARG A 239 -13.81 8.27 14.79
C ARG A 239 -12.33 8.25 15.12
N CYS A 240 -11.61 9.31 14.81
CA CYS A 240 -10.24 9.42 15.30
C CYS A 240 -10.23 9.71 16.80
N LYS A 241 -9.37 8.99 17.53
CA LYS A 241 -9.26 9.16 18.98
C LYS A 241 -8.76 10.56 19.29
N GLU A 242 -9.46 11.27 20.18
CA GLU A 242 -9.07 12.61 20.59
C GLU A 242 -7.65 12.62 21.20
N GLY A 243 -6.81 13.58 20.78
CA GLY A 243 -5.43 13.69 21.23
C GLY A 243 -4.46 12.66 20.64
N SER A 244 -4.91 11.81 19.71
CA SER A 244 -4.08 10.80 19.07
C SER A 244 -4.24 10.82 17.55
N THR A 245 -3.12 10.72 16.83
CA THR A 245 -3.12 10.57 15.37
C THR A 245 -2.91 9.14 14.92
N THR A 246 -2.64 8.20 15.83
CA THR A 246 -2.34 6.80 15.48
C THR A 246 -3.47 5.84 15.86
N PHE A 247 -4.50 6.30 16.55
CA PHE A 247 -5.60 5.45 17.00
C PHE A 247 -6.93 5.89 16.36
N ILE A 248 -7.67 4.90 15.87
CA ILE A 248 -9.08 5.02 15.49
C ILE A 248 -9.91 4.33 16.56
N GLU A 249 -10.99 4.96 16.95
CA GLU A 249 -12.02 4.40 17.82
C GLU A 249 -13.12 3.80 16.94
N ILE A 250 -13.44 2.53 17.15
CA ILE A 250 -14.53 1.83 16.44
C ILE A 250 -15.59 1.44 17.46
N CYS A 251 -16.85 1.80 17.20
CA CYS A 251 -17.94 1.43 18.09
C CYS A 251 -18.15 -0.09 18.06
N LYS A 252 -18.20 -0.70 19.25
CA LYS A 252 -18.45 -2.13 19.42
C LYS A 252 -19.76 -2.55 18.78
N ALA A 253 -19.87 -3.84 18.46
CA ALA A 253 -21.07 -4.44 17.88
C ALA A 253 -22.33 -4.25 18.76
N ASP A 254 -22.14 -4.16 20.08
CA ASP A 254 -23.19 -3.94 21.09
C ASP A 254 -23.54 -2.44 21.29
N GLY A 255 -22.83 -1.52 20.64
CA GLY A 255 -23.08 -0.07 20.77
C GLY A 255 -22.71 0.52 22.13
N THR A 256 -22.07 -0.24 23.02
CA THR A 256 -21.86 0.15 24.43
C THR A 256 -20.67 1.11 24.62
N ALA A 257 -19.67 1.02 23.74
CA ALA A 257 -18.45 1.81 23.83
C ALA A 257 -17.69 1.83 22.50
N TYR A 258 -16.78 2.79 22.38
CA TYR A 258 -15.71 2.73 21.37
C TYR A 258 -14.55 1.86 21.86
N GLU A 259 -13.96 1.09 20.97
CA GLU A 259 -12.70 0.39 21.16
C GLU A 259 -11.56 1.05 20.38
N ASP A 260 -10.42 1.23 21.03
CA ASP A 260 -9.21 1.75 20.40
C ASP A 260 -8.59 0.70 19.49
N LYS A 261 -8.34 1.08 18.24
CA LYS A 261 -7.54 0.32 17.28
C LYS A 261 -6.38 1.18 16.80
N ASP A 262 -5.18 0.62 16.84
CA ASP A 262 -4.00 1.31 16.34
C ASP A 262 -3.97 1.24 14.81
N CYS A 263 -4.07 2.38 14.11
CA CYS A 263 -4.07 2.43 12.66
C CYS A 263 -2.84 1.75 12.02
N ARG A 264 -1.72 1.64 12.74
CA ARG A 264 -0.47 1.03 12.27
C ARG A 264 -0.51 -0.50 12.24
N THR A 265 -1.48 -1.11 12.93
CA THR A 265 -1.61 -2.57 13.04
C THR A 265 -3.03 -3.08 12.80
N PHE A 266 -4.02 -2.18 12.76
CA PHE A 266 -5.44 -2.52 12.62
C PHE A 266 -5.77 -3.11 11.25
N ASP A 267 -5.16 -2.60 10.19
CA ASP A 267 -5.21 -3.20 8.86
C ASP A 267 -3.93 -4.00 8.63
N GLN A 268 -4.05 -5.22 8.13
CA GLN A 268 -2.92 -6.08 7.79
C GLN A 268 -1.96 -5.45 6.76
N TYR A 269 -2.42 -4.43 6.04
CA TYR A 269 -1.63 -3.68 5.06
C TYR A 269 -1.16 -2.31 5.55
N SER A 270 -1.42 -1.97 6.82
CA SER A 270 -0.92 -0.74 7.42
C SER A 270 0.56 -0.85 7.76
N THR A 271 1.27 0.24 7.52
CA THR A 271 2.66 0.44 7.91
C THR A 271 2.72 1.32 9.17
N PRO A 272 3.90 1.46 9.82
CA PRO A 272 4.07 2.31 10.99
C PRO A 272 3.73 3.80 10.78
N SER A 273 3.58 4.26 9.54
CA SER A 273 3.15 5.63 9.19
C SER A 273 1.64 5.81 9.12
N ALA A 274 0.84 4.75 9.30
CA ALA A 274 -0.60 4.87 9.24
C ALA A 274 -1.12 5.81 10.34
N THR A 275 -1.92 6.80 9.95
CA THR A 275 -2.52 7.78 10.86
C THR A 275 -4.02 7.86 10.68
N CYS A 276 -4.75 8.14 11.76
CA CYS A 276 -6.17 8.44 11.66
C CYS A 276 -6.37 9.89 11.21
N ARG A 277 -7.10 10.07 10.10
CA ARG A 277 -7.60 11.36 9.61
C ARG A 277 -9.01 11.16 9.07
N GLU A 278 -9.87 12.17 9.19
CA GLU A 278 -11.24 12.10 8.64
C GLU A 278 -12.02 10.83 9.04
N ASN A 279 -11.83 10.38 10.29
CA ASN A 279 -12.45 9.16 10.84
C ASN A 279 -12.07 7.86 10.10
N ALA A 280 -10.94 7.83 9.41
CA ALA A 280 -10.39 6.65 8.75
C ALA A 280 -8.87 6.53 8.99
N CYS A 281 -8.36 5.29 8.98
CA CYS A 281 -6.92 5.06 8.97
C CYS A 281 -6.39 5.27 7.55
N HIS A 282 -5.48 6.22 7.40
CA HIS A 282 -4.78 6.51 6.16
C HIS A 282 -3.33 6.10 6.27
N ASP A 283 -2.87 5.33 5.29
CA ASP A 283 -1.46 4.95 5.18
C ASP A 283 -0.90 5.27 3.79
N PRO A 284 -0.46 6.52 3.57
CA PRO A 284 0.10 6.94 2.29
C PRO A 284 1.38 6.18 1.91
N CYS A 285 2.22 5.81 2.88
CA CYS A 285 3.43 5.03 2.62
C CYS A 285 3.09 3.59 2.22
N GLY A 286 2.15 2.94 2.93
CA GLY A 286 1.67 1.63 2.54
C GLY A 286 0.95 1.64 1.19
N GLN A 287 0.23 2.71 0.86
CA GLN A 287 -0.36 2.87 -0.47
C GLN A 287 0.71 2.98 -1.55
N ALA A 288 1.71 3.85 -1.34
CA ALA A 288 2.83 3.99 -2.26
C ALA A 288 3.57 2.66 -2.48
N ALA A 289 3.70 1.85 -1.43
CA ALA A 289 4.26 0.50 -1.52
C ALA A 289 3.39 -0.45 -2.36
N ARG A 290 2.06 -0.47 -2.14
CA ARG A 290 1.12 -1.31 -2.92
C ARG A 290 1.06 -0.94 -4.39
N GLU A 291 1.20 0.35 -4.70
CA GLU A 291 1.20 0.87 -6.07
C GLU A 291 2.57 0.80 -6.75
N SER A 292 3.58 0.24 -6.06
CA SER A 292 4.98 0.21 -6.52
C SER A 292 5.54 1.59 -6.87
N SER A 293 5.11 2.66 -6.21
CA SER A 293 5.52 4.02 -6.54
C SER A 293 7.02 4.26 -6.29
N TYR A 294 7.69 5.08 -7.13
CA TYR A 294 9.01 5.65 -6.80
C TYR A 294 8.98 6.68 -5.66
N GLN A 295 7.78 7.13 -5.29
CA GLN A 295 7.59 7.87 -4.06
C GLN A 295 7.48 6.86 -2.92
N GLY A 296 8.20 7.09 -1.83
CA GLY A 296 8.25 6.17 -0.71
C GLY A 296 8.62 6.87 0.58
N CYS A 297 8.66 6.11 1.66
CA CYS A 297 8.93 6.63 3.01
C CYS A 297 10.21 6.08 3.63
N GLU A 298 10.93 5.25 2.89
CA GLU A 298 12.19 4.66 3.30
C GLU A 298 13.15 4.67 2.10
N TYR A 299 14.38 5.14 2.29
CA TYR A 299 15.43 5.12 1.28
C TYR A 299 16.78 4.75 1.90
N TRP A 300 17.63 4.17 1.07
CA TRP A 300 18.99 3.78 1.43
C TRP A 300 19.97 4.42 0.46
N ALA A 301 20.95 5.15 1.01
CA ALA A 301 21.96 5.86 0.24
C ALA A 301 23.36 5.45 0.72
N ALA A 302 24.35 5.57 -0.16
CA ALA A 302 25.74 5.27 0.18
C ALA A 302 26.65 6.24 -0.57
N VAL A 303 27.60 6.85 0.15
CA VAL A 303 28.64 7.65 -0.49
C VAL A 303 29.54 6.71 -1.28
N THR A 304 29.47 6.81 -2.59
CA THR A 304 30.34 6.09 -3.51
C THR A 304 31.75 6.70 -3.47
N THR A 305 32.73 5.92 -3.88
CA THR A 305 34.11 6.38 -3.94
C THR A 305 34.24 7.48 -5.00
N ASN A 306 34.91 8.56 -4.63
CA ASN A 306 35.26 9.64 -5.55
C ASN A 306 36.60 10.16 -5.05
N SER A 307 37.65 9.39 -5.30
CA SER A 307 38.95 9.53 -4.68
C SER A 307 39.67 10.79 -5.15
N LEU A 308 39.38 11.23 -6.38
CA LEU A 308 39.96 12.43 -7.01
C LEU A 308 39.33 13.74 -6.52
N LEU A 309 38.13 13.69 -5.93
CA LEU A 309 37.48 14.88 -5.36
C LEU A 309 38.29 15.46 -4.19
N ASP A 310 38.48 16.79 -4.22
CA ASP A 310 39.23 17.51 -3.20
C ASP A 310 38.58 17.38 -1.81
N ARG A 311 39.43 17.34 -0.77
CA ARG A 311 38.98 17.14 0.62
C ARG A 311 38.06 18.25 1.13
N SER A 312 38.10 19.45 0.56
CA SER A 312 37.20 20.56 0.91
C SER A 312 35.73 20.18 0.70
N PHE A 313 35.41 19.45 -0.37
CA PHE A 313 34.06 18.93 -0.64
C PHE A 313 33.68 17.78 0.28
N LYS A 314 34.66 17.07 0.84
CA LYS A 314 34.47 15.95 1.78
C LYS A 314 34.35 16.41 3.24
N GLY A 315 34.18 17.72 3.49
CA GLY A 315 34.17 18.27 4.85
C GLY A 315 35.52 18.08 5.56
N GLY A 316 36.61 18.03 4.80
CA GLY A 316 37.95 17.72 5.27
C GLY A 316 38.20 16.24 5.55
N ALA A 317 37.28 15.33 5.20
CA ALA A 317 37.45 13.90 5.46
C ALA A 317 38.36 13.20 4.44
N ASN A 318 38.87 12.03 4.83
CA ASN A 318 39.45 11.04 3.91
C ASN A 318 38.45 9.91 3.71
N GLU A 319 38.56 9.18 2.60
CA GLU A 319 37.78 7.94 2.43
C GLU A 319 38.11 6.93 3.54
N GLY A 320 37.17 6.04 3.84
CA GLY A 320 37.32 5.05 4.91
C GLY A 320 37.14 5.62 6.31
N THR A 321 36.91 6.92 6.46
CA THR A 321 36.67 7.57 7.77
C THR A 321 35.18 7.79 8.04
N GLN A 322 34.81 8.00 9.31
CA GLN A 322 33.44 8.34 9.74
C GLN A 322 33.41 9.74 10.39
N PRO A 323 33.57 10.81 9.59
CA PRO A 323 33.61 12.18 10.09
C PRO A 323 32.25 12.65 10.61
N THR A 324 32.26 13.67 11.46
CA THR A 324 31.05 14.40 11.91
C THR A 324 30.83 15.70 11.16
N ALA A 325 31.88 16.26 10.53
CA ALA A 325 31.79 17.45 9.71
C ALA A 325 30.92 17.19 8.48
N VAL A 326 30.00 18.13 8.19
CA VAL A 326 29.12 18.06 7.02
C VAL A 326 29.93 18.36 5.75
N SER A 327 29.61 17.68 4.66
CA SER A 327 30.30 17.75 3.37
C SER A 327 29.34 18.23 2.27
N GLU A 328 29.80 18.25 1.01
CA GLU A 328 28.96 18.53 -0.16
C GLU A 328 28.24 17.27 -0.70
N TYR A 329 28.48 16.08 -0.14
CA TYR A 329 27.59 14.93 -0.37
C TYR A 329 26.22 15.24 0.21
N ALA A 330 25.16 15.02 -0.58
CA ALA A 330 23.80 15.36 -0.16
C ALA A 330 22.78 14.32 -0.59
N ILE A 331 21.76 14.17 0.26
CA ILE A 331 20.49 13.56 -0.14
C ILE A 331 19.49 14.70 -0.37
N VAL A 332 18.89 14.71 -1.54
CA VAL A 332 17.91 15.69 -1.95
C VAL A 332 16.54 15.06 -1.90
N VAL A 333 15.64 15.63 -1.11
CA VAL A 333 14.28 15.12 -0.92
C VAL A 333 13.25 16.09 -1.47
N SER A 334 12.27 15.61 -2.22
CA SER A 334 11.12 16.41 -2.67
C SER A 334 9.84 15.93 -1.99
N ASN A 335 9.03 16.89 -1.56
CA ASN A 335 7.73 16.64 -0.96
C ASN A 335 6.60 16.92 -1.98
N PRO A 336 6.04 15.87 -2.61
CA PRO A 336 4.92 16.02 -3.53
C PRO A 336 3.56 16.21 -2.82
N ASN A 337 3.52 16.11 -1.49
CA ASN A 337 2.28 16.16 -0.72
C ASN A 337 1.79 17.59 -0.52
N THR A 338 0.51 17.72 -0.17
CA THR A 338 -0.13 18.99 0.20
C THR A 338 0.17 19.43 1.64
N THR A 339 0.81 18.57 2.44
CA THR A 339 1.22 18.84 3.82
C THR A 339 2.73 18.71 3.99
N ALA A 340 3.28 19.38 5.01
CA ALA A 340 4.70 19.26 5.32
C ALA A 340 5.05 17.82 5.72
N VAL A 341 6.26 17.39 5.37
CA VAL A 341 6.78 16.04 5.63
C VAL A 341 7.96 16.13 6.57
N LYS A 342 8.06 15.20 7.52
CA LYS A 342 9.21 15.06 8.42
C LYS A 342 10.13 13.97 7.89
N VAL A 343 11.39 14.33 7.64
CA VAL A 343 12.43 13.43 7.15
C VAL A 343 13.50 13.25 8.21
N LYS A 344 13.95 12.03 8.44
CA LYS A 344 15.03 11.70 9.36
C LYS A 344 16.09 10.89 8.64
N VAL A 345 17.35 11.30 8.77
CA VAL A 345 18.51 10.60 8.21
C VAL A 345 19.34 10.02 9.34
N THR A 346 19.54 8.71 9.31
CA THR A 346 20.29 7.95 10.32
C THR A 346 21.48 7.24 9.70
N ARG A 347 22.52 7.00 10.51
CA ARG A 347 23.71 6.21 10.16
C ARG A 347 24.27 5.50 11.38
N LYS A 348 25.22 4.60 11.18
CA LYS A 348 26.05 4.05 12.27
C LYS A 348 27.12 5.06 12.66
N LEU A 349 27.19 5.38 13.96
CA LEU A 349 28.15 6.35 14.50
C LEU A 349 29.50 5.69 14.84
N ALA A 350 30.58 6.46 14.66
CA ALA A 350 31.94 6.02 14.99
C ALA A 350 32.11 5.65 16.46
N VAL A 351 31.45 6.38 17.35
CA VAL A 351 31.48 6.11 18.79
C VAL A 351 30.35 5.14 19.14
N GLY A 352 30.71 3.92 19.54
CA GLY A 352 29.78 2.91 20.04
C GLY A 352 29.05 2.08 18.97
N GLY A 353 29.19 2.39 17.67
CA GLY A 353 28.59 1.61 16.58
C GLY A 353 27.05 1.57 16.60
N ALA A 354 26.42 2.45 17.37
CA ALA A 354 24.98 2.55 17.47
C ALA A 354 24.39 3.28 16.25
N GLU A 355 23.13 2.98 15.93
CA GLU A 355 22.34 3.77 14.99
C GLU A 355 22.05 5.13 15.64
N GLY A 356 22.29 6.22 14.90
CA GLY A 356 22.06 7.57 15.38
C GLY A 356 21.70 8.53 14.26
N VAL A 357 21.12 9.68 14.61
CA VAL A 357 20.78 10.75 13.67
C VAL A 357 22.07 11.33 13.09
N SER A 358 22.15 11.44 11.76
CA SER A 358 23.32 12.04 11.12
C SER A 358 23.34 13.55 11.36
N PRO A 359 24.50 14.14 11.69
CA PRO A 359 24.72 15.57 11.48
C PRO A 359 24.34 15.92 10.03
N SER A 360 23.71 17.06 9.83
CA SER A 360 23.30 17.52 8.50
C SER A 360 23.11 19.03 8.44
N ILE A 361 23.10 19.56 7.23
CA ILE A 361 22.63 20.92 6.92
C ILE A 361 21.46 20.79 5.94
N PRO A 362 20.27 21.29 6.27
CA PRO A 362 19.90 21.98 7.51
C PRO A 362 19.96 21.05 8.73
N SER A 363 20.20 21.63 9.91
CA SER A 363 20.23 20.87 11.16
C SER A 363 18.85 20.27 11.45
N PRO A 364 18.77 19.01 11.89
CA PRO A 364 17.51 18.42 12.33
C PRO A 364 17.04 19.05 13.64
N ASP A 365 15.74 18.94 13.92
CA ASP A 365 15.15 19.35 15.19
C ASP A 365 15.62 18.45 16.37
N ALA A 366 15.16 18.76 17.58
CA ALA A 366 15.51 18.00 18.79
C ALA A 366 15.10 16.51 18.74
N ASN A 367 14.17 16.12 17.85
CA ASN A 367 13.72 14.75 17.64
C ASN A 367 14.41 14.08 16.43
N GLY A 368 15.36 14.78 15.80
CA GLY A 368 16.13 14.27 14.66
C GLY A 368 15.42 14.41 13.31
N PHE A 369 14.43 15.29 13.17
CA PHE A 369 13.67 15.47 11.92
C PHE A 369 13.99 16.80 11.23
N ILE A 370 14.00 16.76 9.90
CA ILE A 370 14.03 17.91 9.01
C ILE A 370 12.63 18.04 8.40
N THR A 371 12.03 19.23 8.47
CA THR A 371 10.69 19.47 7.93
C THR A 371 10.80 19.99 6.49
N VAL A 372 10.15 19.31 5.54
CA VAL A 372 10.09 19.67 4.13
C VAL A 372 8.69 20.17 3.80
N GLN A 373 8.57 21.42 3.36
CA GLN A 373 7.27 22.06 3.09
C GLN A 373 6.55 21.44 1.87
N PRO A 374 5.21 21.57 1.76
CA PRO A 374 4.46 21.10 0.59
C PRO A 374 5.03 21.63 -0.72
N GLY A 375 5.22 20.76 -1.71
CA GLY A 375 5.79 21.11 -3.02
C GLY A 375 7.25 21.60 -2.99
N ALA A 376 7.89 21.58 -1.82
CA ALA A 376 9.28 22.00 -1.67
C ALA A 376 10.25 20.85 -1.95
N LEU A 377 11.50 21.23 -2.18
CA LEU A 377 12.63 20.33 -2.25
C LEU A 377 13.68 20.80 -1.25
N GLN A 378 14.23 19.85 -0.50
CA GLN A 378 15.23 20.10 0.53
C GLN A 378 16.53 19.37 0.17
N ILE A 379 17.62 20.13 0.08
CA ILE A 379 18.98 19.58 0.02
C ILE A 379 19.43 19.30 1.46
N ILE A 380 19.75 18.06 1.77
CA ILE A 380 20.26 17.62 3.07
C ILE A 380 21.72 17.21 2.88
N LYS A 381 22.63 18.15 3.15
CA LYS A 381 24.07 17.89 3.14
C LYS A 381 24.46 17.03 4.33
N LEU A 382 25.28 16.01 4.09
CA LEU A 382 25.66 14.99 5.07
C LEU A 382 27.19 14.88 5.16
N PRO A 383 27.74 14.30 6.24
CA PRO A 383 29.17 14.00 6.31
C PRO A 383 29.62 13.03 5.21
N TRP A 384 30.88 13.14 4.80
CA TRP A 384 31.43 12.24 3.80
C TRP A 384 31.82 10.90 4.44
N GLN A 385 31.16 9.80 4.07
CA GLN A 385 31.41 8.49 4.67
C GLN A 385 31.40 7.39 3.61
N SER A 386 32.48 7.30 2.83
CA SER A 386 32.66 6.28 1.79
C SER A 386 33.59 5.15 2.23
N VAL A 387 33.43 3.97 1.62
CA VAL A 387 34.40 2.89 1.72
C VAL A 387 35.65 3.28 0.92
N SER A 388 36.84 3.13 1.51
CA SER A 388 38.09 3.31 0.77
C SER A 388 38.47 1.99 0.10
N GLY A 389 38.63 1.99 -1.23
CA GLY A 389 38.98 0.78 -1.96
C GLY A 389 37.86 -0.26 -2.04
N THR A 390 38.23 -1.52 -2.21
CA THR A 390 37.36 -2.66 -1.89
C THR A 390 37.22 -2.77 -0.37
N GLY A 391 36.00 -2.97 0.15
CA GLY A 391 35.79 -3.08 1.59
C GLY A 391 34.33 -3.33 1.99
N LEU A 392 34.14 -3.73 3.25
CA LEU A 392 32.82 -3.88 3.87
C LEU A 392 32.76 -3.04 5.14
N GLN A 393 31.92 -2.01 5.14
CA GLN A 393 31.81 -1.06 6.26
C GLN A 393 30.34 -0.66 6.52
N PRO A 394 29.94 -0.39 7.76
CA PRO A 394 28.56 -0.01 8.11
C PRO A 394 28.28 1.47 7.77
N TYR A 395 28.46 1.86 6.51
CA TYR A 395 28.56 3.26 6.08
C TYR A 395 27.33 3.81 5.36
N ALA A 396 26.26 3.02 5.24
CA ALA A 396 25.06 3.48 4.57
C ALA A 396 24.35 4.58 5.38
N TYR A 397 23.57 5.39 4.68
CA TYR A 397 22.58 6.28 5.23
C TYR A 397 21.20 5.66 5.06
N HIS A 398 20.38 5.78 6.10
CA HIS A 398 18.99 5.33 6.10
C HIS A 398 18.08 6.54 6.31
N VAL A 399 17.23 6.81 5.33
CA VAL A 399 16.30 7.93 5.29
C VAL A 399 14.90 7.42 5.53
N VAL A 400 14.19 8.01 6.48
CA VAL A 400 12.78 7.70 6.74
C VAL A 400 11.94 8.97 6.74
N SER A 401 10.71 8.89 6.24
CA SER A 401 9.73 9.98 6.28
C SER A 401 8.36 9.53 6.74
N ASP A 402 7.54 10.47 7.20
CA ASP A 402 6.16 10.20 7.65
C ASP A 402 5.11 10.23 6.51
N LEU A 403 5.47 10.73 5.33
CA LEU A 403 4.69 10.66 4.10
C LEU A 403 5.62 10.41 2.89
N PRO A 404 5.08 9.90 1.75
CA PRO A 404 5.85 9.61 0.57
C PRO A 404 6.60 10.84 0.03
N ILE A 405 7.91 10.70 -0.18
CA ILE A 405 8.78 11.69 -0.82
C ILE A 405 9.40 11.08 -2.07
N THR A 406 10.15 11.86 -2.85
CA THR A 406 11.15 11.31 -3.78
C THR A 406 12.54 11.69 -3.27
N ALA A 407 13.54 10.85 -3.47
CA ALA A 407 14.90 11.12 -3.01
C ALA A 407 15.94 10.90 -4.12
N TYR A 408 16.99 11.72 -4.08
CA TYR A 408 18.17 11.63 -4.96
C TYR A 408 19.42 11.75 -4.09
N GLN A 409 20.52 11.13 -4.50
CA GLN A 409 21.83 11.42 -3.90
C GLN A 409 22.71 12.19 -4.88
N PHE A 410 23.62 13.01 -4.35
CA PHE A 410 24.60 13.75 -5.13
C PHE A 410 26.00 13.62 -4.53
N ASN A 411 26.99 13.42 -5.40
CA ASN A 411 28.38 13.22 -5.04
C ASN A 411 29.34 14.05 -5.91
N PRO A 412 29.55 15.34 -5.61
CA PRO A 412 28.87 16.22 -4.66
C PRO A 412 27.68 16.99 -5.28
N VAL A 413 26.89 17.69 -4.44
CA VAL A 413 25.76 18.54 -4.91
C VAL A 413 26.20 19.91 -5.45
N GLY A 414 27.33 20.43 -4.98
CA GLY A 414 27.82 21.76 -5.33
C GLY A 414 28.94 21.71 -6.36
N ALA A 415 28.82 22.49 -7.43
CA ALA A 415 29.89 22.62 -8.43
C ALA A 415 31.15 23.28 -7.87
N TYR A 416 31.05 24.11 -6.84
CA TYR A 416 32.15 24.75 -6.14
C TYR A 416 31.86 24.89 -4.64
N THR A 417 32.91 24.98 -3.82
CA THR A 417 32.79 25.34 -2.40
C THR A 417 32.85 26.86 -2.23
N GLY A 418 32.10 27.42 -1.28
CA GLY A 418 32.03 28.87 -1.05
C GLY A 418 30.91 29.57 -1.83
N SER A 419 31.06 30.87 -2.10
CA SER A 419 30.01 31.69 -2.73
C SER A 419 30.13 31.81 -4.26
N ALA A 420 31.32 31.60 -4.81
CA ALA A 420 31.62 31.68 -6.24
C ALA A 420 32.85 30.84 -6.59
N PRO A 421 33.04 30.44 -7.87
CA PRO A 421 34.29 29.83 -8.30
C PRO A 421 35.46 30.80 -8.19
N GLU A 422 36.58 30.32 -7.69
CA GLU A 422 37.84 31.03 -7.49
C GLU A 422 38.90 30.44 -8.42
N TYR A 423 39.62 31.30 -9.15
CA TYR A 423 40.61 30.87 -10.14
C TYR A 423 42.01 31.33 -9.74
N ASN A 424 43.00 30.45 -9.92
CA ASN A 424 44.40 30.81 -9.73
C ASN A 424 44.95 31.64 -10.92
N ALA A 425 46.22 32.05 -10.84
CA ALA A 425 46.87 32.84 -11.89
C ALA A 425 46.99 32.10 -13.25
N PHE A 426 46.79 30.79 -13.26
CA PHE A 426 46.78 29.94 -14.46
C PHE A 426 45.37 29.71 -15.02
N GLY A 427 44.33 30.28 -14.40
CA GLY A 427 42.94 30.12 -14.82
C GLY A 427 42.30 28.80 -14.40
N GLU A 428 42.92 28.04 -13.49
CA GLU A 428 42.36 26.81 -12.94
C GLU A 428 41.48 27.16 -11.73
N CYS A 429 40.29 26.57 -11.64
CA CYS A 429 39.43 26.77 -10.49
C CYS A 429 39.97 25.98 -9.29
N THR A 430 40.22 26.67 -8.18
CA THR A 430 40.85 26.11 -6.97
C THR A 430 39.84 25.58 -5.96
N ASN A 431 38.56 25.92 -6.13
CA ASN A 431 37.47 25.50 -5.26
C ASN A 431 36.31 24.85 -6.04
N CYS A 432 36.54 24.39 -7.27
CA CYS A 432 35.56 23.66 -8.07
C CYS A 432 35.68 22.15 -7.84
N SER A 433 34.55 21.46 -7.93
CA SER A 433 34.44 20.01 -7.72
C SER A 433 34.97 19.22 -8.90
N TYR A 434 34.77 19.75 -10.12
CA TYR A 434 35.03 19.05 -11.39
C TYR A 434 34.24 17.73 -11.54
N THR A 435 33.16 17.59 -10.75
CA THR A 435 32.26 16.43 -10.73
C THR A 435 31.00 16.81 -9.96
N ASN A 436 29.82 16.34 -10.39
CA ASN A 436 28.57 16.63 -9.67
C ASN A 436 27.47 15.59 -9.89
N ASP A 437 27.86 14.32 -9.96
CA ASP A 437 26.94 13.23 -10.25
C ASP A 437 25.75 13.18 -9.30
N GLY A 438 24.61 12.82 -9.88
CA GLY A 438 23.39 12.59 -9.15
C GLY A 438 22.84 11.21 -9.48
N SER A 439 22.15 10.59 -8.54
CA SER A 439 21.45 9.33 -8.78
C SER A 439 20.07 9.36 -8.16
N LEU A 440 19.07 8.84 -8.86
CA LEU A 440 17.75 8.62 -8.29
C LEU A 440 17.83 7.53 -7.21
N LEU A 441 17.40 7.84 -5.99
CA LEU A 441 17.29 6.82 -4.95
C LEU A 441 15.99 6.05 -5.10
N ILE A 442 16.10 4.73 -5.09
CA ILE A 442 14.98 3.81 -5.18
C ILE A 442 14.42 3.58 -3.77
N PRO A 443 13.10 3.71 -3.56
CA PRO A 443 12.51 3.53 -2.24
C PRO A 443 12.60 2.07 -1.76
N GLY A 444 12.65 1.90 -0.43
CA GLY A 444 12.87 0.62 0.24
C GLY A 444 11.87 -0.47 -0.16
N HIS A 445 10.62 -0.12 -0.45
CA HIS A 445 9.59 -1.08 -0.89
C HIS A 445 9.74 -1.55 -2.33
N ILE A 446 10.62 -0.92 -3.11
CA ILE A 446 10.94 -1.29 -4.51
C ILE A 446 12.28 -1.99 -4.63
N LEU A 447 13.18 -1.79 -3.66
CA LEU A 447 14.46 -2.49 -3.64
C LEU A 447 14.23 -3.99 -3.87
N GLY A 448 14.97 -4.54 -4.82
CA GLY A 448 14.81 -5.90 -5.26
C GLY A 448 15.89 -6.79 -4.69
N SER A 449 15.90 -8.02 -5.18
CA SER A 449 16.90 -9.03 -4.85
C SER A 449 17.81 -9.40 -6.00
N ALA A 450 17.61 -8.80 -7.17
CA ALA A 450 18.33 -9.15 -8.38
C ALA A 450 18.73 -7.89 -9.15
N TYR A 451 20.02 -7.74 -9.40
CA TYR A 451 20.60 -6.61 -10.10
C TYR A 451 21.66 -7.07 -11.09
N VAL A 452 21.84 -6.27 -12.14
CA VAL A 452 22.99 -6.34 -13.03
C VAL A 452 23.69 -4.99 -12.97
N VAL A 453 24.99 -5.02 -12.73
CA VAL A 453 25.85 -3.85 -12.63
C VAL A 453 26.08 -3.25 -14.02
N LEU A 454 26.07 -1.91 -14.09
CA LEU A 454 26.56 -1.12 -15.23
C LEU A 454 27.69 -0.24 -14.75
N GLY A 455 28.89 -0.40 -15.30
CA GLY A 455 30.04 0.43 -14.97
C GLY A 455 30.79 0.87 -16.21
N GLN A 456 32.10 1.04 -16.07
CA GLN A 456 33.04 1.37 -17.13
C GLN A 456 34.31 0.53 -16.99
N GLU A 457 35.16 0.55 -18.01
CA GLU A 457 36.47 -0.11 -17.94
C GLU A 457 37.39 0.51 -16.87
N HIS A 458 38.20 -0.33 -16.22
CA HIS A 458 39.36 0.12 -15.44
C HIS A 458 40.37 0.78 -16.38
N ILE A 459 40.88 1.95 -15.98
CA ILE A 459 41.97 2.62 -16.69
C ILE A 459 43.15 2.89 -15.77
N THR A 460 44.32 3.12 -16.35
CA THR A 460 45.47 3.64 -15.64
C THR A 460 45.98 4.91 -16.30
N LEU A 461 46.39 5.87 -15.48
CA LEU A 461 46.98 7.13 -15.90
C LEU A 461 48.46 7.15 -15.57
N THR A 462 49.30 7.39 -16.58
CA THR A 462 50.74 7.58 -16.36
C THR A 462 51.00 9.02 -15.95
N GLY A 463 51.70 9.25 -14.85
CA GLY A 463 52.09 10.58 -14.40
C GLY A 463 53.14 11.26 -15.30
N PRO A 464 53.45 12.54 -15.05
CA PRO A 464 54.50 13.29 -15.74
C PRO A 464 55.89 12.65 -15.66
N ALA A 465 56.72 12.97 -16.66
CA ALA A 465 58.13 12.58 -16.71
C ALA A 465 58.93 13.01 -15.48
N SER A 466 58.56 14.15 -14.89
CA SER A 466 59.26 14.80 -13.79
C SER A 466 58.43 14.78 -12.51
N PHE A 467 57.76 13.66 -12.20
CA PHE A 467 56.87 13.58 -11.04
C PHE A 467 57.67 13.82 -9.74
N PRO A 468 57.35 14.87 -8.96
CA PRO A 468 58.11 15.20 -7.77
C PRO A 468 57.91 14.15 -6.67
N CYS A 469 58.96 13.88 -5.90
CA CYS A 469 58.90 12.96 -4.77
C CYS A 469 59.76 13.46 -3.62
N SER A 470 59.36 13.16 -2.39
CA SER A 470 60.16 13.38 -1.18
C SER A 470 60.91 12.10 -0.79
N SER A 471 60.29 10.95 -1.05
CA SER A 471 60.80 9.61 -0.79
C SER A 471 60.38 8.64 -1.89
N SER A 472 61.01 7.45 -1.95
CA SER A 472 60.59 6.42 -2.92
C SER A 472 59.19 5.89 -2.66
N ALA A 473 58.59 6.13 -1.49
CA ALA A 473 57.19 5.78 -1.22
C ALA A 473 56.19 6.65 -2.00
N ASP A 474 56.61 7.83 -2.46
CA ASP A 474 55.77 8.75 -3.26
C ASP A 474 55.73 8.34 -4.74
N CYS A 475 56.47 7.31 -5.13
CA CYS A 475 56.56 6.82 -6.50
C CYS A 475 55.84 5.47 -6.63
N PRO A 476 54.51 5.44 -6.88
CA PRO A 476 53.73 4.20 -6.92
C PRO A 476 54.18 3.26 -8.05
N GLY A 477 54.24 1.95 -7.76
CA GLY A 477 54.63 0.87 -8.69
C GLY A 477 55.96 0.16 -8.34
N ASP A 478 56.15 -1.05 -8.88
CA ASP A 478 57.34 -1.86 -8.62
C ASP A 478 58.62 -1.25 -9.24
N GLY A 479 59.70 -1.16 -8.46
CA GLY A 479 61.00 -0.67 -8.92
C GLY A 479 61.13 0.86 -9.02
N ASN A 480 60.11 1.61 -8.61
CA ASN A 480 60.10 3.07 -8.63
C ASN A 480 60.89 3.65 -7.44
N GLN A 481 61.84 4.54 -7.76
CA GLN A 481 62.74 5.17 -6.80
C GLN A 481 62.69 6.68 -6.93
N CYS A 482 62.76 7.38 -5.79
CA CYS A 482 62.93 8.82 -5.79
C CYS A 482 64.41 9.17 -5.99
N ILE A 483 64.74 9.84 -7.10
CA ILE A 483 66.11 10.15 -7.52
C ILE A 483 66.34 11.66 -7.61
N GLY A 484 67.60 12.08 -7.53
CA GLY A 484 68.01 13.49 -7.56
C GLY A 484 68.38 14.04 -6.17
N SER A 485 69.21 15.07 -6.13
CA SER A 485 69.70 15.67 -4.87
C SER A 485 69.16 17.07 -4.58
N LEU A 486 68.80 17.84 -5.61
CA LEU A 486 68.30 19.23 -5.51
C LEU A 486 66.82 19.34 -5.92
N VAL A 487 66.45 18.68 -7.03
CA VAL A 487 65.05 18.45 -7.42
C VAL A 487 64.86 16.93 -7.45
N ARG A 488 64.01 16.43 -6.57
CA ARG A 488 63.76 14.99 -6.41
C ARG A 488 62.55 14.59 -7.24
N THR A 489 62.73 13.56 -8.09
CA THR A 489 61.67 13.06 -8.98
C THR A 489 61.68 11.54 -9.04
N CYS A 490 60.54 10.95 -9.38
CA CYS A 490 60.43 9.51 -9.57
C CYS A 490 61.24 9.07 -10.80
N LYS A 491 62.05 8.02 -10.64
CA LYS A 491 62.92 7.46 -11.69
C LYS A 491 62.15 7.03 -12.93
N ASN A 492 61.00 6.38 -12.73
CA ASN A 492 60.04 6.12 -13.79
C ASN A 492 58.76 6.91 -13.51
N ARG A 493 57.99 7.14 -14.58
CA ARG A 493 56.67 7.77 -14.46
C ARG A 493 55.76 6.87 -13.60
N PRO A 494 55.12 7.41 -12.55
CA PRO A 494 54.17 6.64 -11.76
C PRO A 494 52.96 6.25 -12.62
N VAL A 495 52.35 5.10 -12.31
CA VAL A 495 51.10 4.65 -12.96
C VAL A 495 50.02 4.61 -11.88
N PHE A 496 48.97 5.40 -12.09
CA PHE A 496 47.85 5.53 -11.15
C PHE A 496 46.68 4.69 -11.65
N PRO A 497 46.22 3.69 -10.88
CA PRO A 497 45.00 2.96 -11.19
C PRO A 497 43.78 3.86 -10.95
N VAL A 498 42.84 3.83 -11.89
CA VAL A 498 41.57 4.54 -11.82
C VAL A 498 40.47 3.50 -12.01
N PRO A 499 39.91 2.98 -10.90
CA PRO A 499 39.01 1.85 -10.95
C PRO A 499 37.58 2.26 -11.29
N ALA A 500 36.89 1.37 -11.99
CA ALA A 500 35.45 1.27 -11.85
C ALA A 500 35.07 0.58 -10.54
N PHE A 501 33.87 0.85 -10.03
CA PHE A 501 33.40 0.28 -8.76
C PHE A 501 31.93 -0.12 -8.83
N PHE A 502 31.55 -0.99 -7.90
CA PHE A 502 30.15 -1.20 -7.54
C PHE A 502 30.02 -1.49 -6.05
N SER A 503 28.88 -1.15 -5.48
CA SER A 503 28.59 -1.26 -4.06
C SER A 503 27.22 -1.90 -3.81
N VAL A 504 27.14 -2.76 -2.80
CA VAL A 504 25.90 -3.39 -2.34
C VAL A 504 25.62 -2.96 -0.91
N VAL A 505 24.42 -2.43 -0.67
CA VAL A 505 23.95 -1.95 0.63
C VAL A 505 23.00 -2.96 1.25
N GLY A 506 23.33 -3.44 2.45
CA GLY A 506 22.47 -4.26 3.28
C GLY A 506 21.40 -3.41 3.98
N VAL A 507 20.13 -3.68 3.68
CA VAL A 507 18.99 -2.97 4.31
C VAL A 507 18.33 -3.79 5.43
N ARG A 508 18.71 -5.07 5.55
CA ARG A 508 18.29 -5.99 6.61
C ARG A 508 19.48 -6.76 7.15
N ASP A 509 19.41 -7.15 8.42
CA ASP A 509 20.43 -7.97 9.05
C ASP A 509 20.49 -9.38 8.45
N ASN A 510 21.69 -9.96 8.41
CA ASN A 510 21.96 -11.31 7.91
C ASN A 510 21.54 -11.55 6.44
N THR A 511 21.54 -10.50 5.61
CA THR A 511 21.24 -10.61 4.17
C THR A 511 22.39 -11.30 3.45
N LYS A 512 22.14 -12.47 2.85
CA LYS A 512 23.12 -13.17 2.01
C LYS A 512 23.01 -12.68 0.57
N VAL A 513 24.15 -12.33 -0.02
CA VAL A 513 24.27 -11.84 -1.39
C VAL A 513 25.28 -12.69 -2.15
N THR A 514 24.83 -13.29 -3.25
CA THR A 514 25.65 -13.98 -4.24
C THR A 514 26.02 -13.00 -5.36
N ILE A 515 27.31 -12.90 -5.68
CA ILE A 515 27.84 -12.02 -6.71
C ILE A 515 28.60 -12.85 -7.74
N LYS A 516 28.25 -12.69 -9.03
CA LYS A 516 28.96 -13.26 -10.18
C LYS A 516 29.71 -12.14 -10.89
N PHE A 517 31.03 -12.14 -10.81
CA PHE A 517 31.87 -11.00 -11.21
C PHE A 517 32.17 -11.00 -12.73
N SER A 518 31.90 -9.90 -13.43
CA SER A 518 32.28 -9.71 -14.84
C SER A 518 33.71 -9.17 -15.04
N ALA A 519 34.32 -8.68 -13.96
CA ALA A 519 35.68 -8.15 -13.90
C ALA A 519 36.41 -8.67 -12.67
N ALA A 520 37.74 -8.69 -12.73
CA ALA A 520 38.55 -8.95 -11.54
C ALA A 520 38.44 -7.77 -10.57
N THR A 521 38.47 -8.03 -9.26
CA THR A 521 38.39 -6.99 -8.22
C THR A 521 39.56 -7.10 -7.25
N VAL A 522 40.08 -5.96 -6.80
CA VAL A 522 41.19 -5.93 -5.82
C VAL A 522 40.73 -6.38 -4.44
N ALA A 523 41.66 -6.92 -3.64
CA ALA A 523 41.40 -7.26 -2.25
C ALA A 523 41.21 -6.00 -1.38
N ALA A 524 40.51 -6.14 -0.26
CA ALA A 524 40.38 -5.05 0.69
C ALA A 524 41.72 -4.69 1.33
N THR A 525 42.02 -3.39 1.39
CA THR A 525 43.23 -2.84 2.04
C THR A 525 42.97 -2.48 3.51
N SER A 526 41.71 -2.35 3.92
CA SER A 526 41.29 -2.03 5.28
C SER A 526 39.88 -2.55 5.59
N GLY A 527 39.52 -2.68 6.87
CA GLY A 527 38.20 -3.18 7.29
C GLY A 527 38.10 -4.70 7.37
N ARG A 528 36.88 -5.25 7.19
CA ARG A 528 36.67 -6.69 7.14
C ARG A 528 37.37 -7.28 5.90
N PRO A 529 38.10 -8.41 6.02
CA PRO A 529 38.84 -8.98 4.89
C PRO A 529 37.91 -9.36 3.75
N ILE A 530 38.17 -8.81 2.55
CA ILE A 530 37.58 -9.24 1.28
C ILE A 530 38.74 -9.67 0.38
N ALA A 531 38.68 -10.90 -0.11
CA ALA A 531 39.70 -11.43 -1.01
C ALA A 531 39.61 -10.79 -2.40
N LYS A 532 40.74 -10.81 -3.12
CA LYS A 532 40.76 -10.53 -4.57
C LYS A 532 39.85 -11.53 -5.28
N ASN A 533 38.99 -11.06 -6.18
CA ASN A 533 38.12 -11.92 -6.98
C ASN A 533 38.57 -11.94 -8.43
N SER A 534 38.45 -13.11 -9.06
CA SER A 534 38.74 -13.27 -10.49
C SER A 534 37.47 -13.00 -11.31
N LYS A 535 37.66 -12.59 -12.56
CA LYS A 535 36.56 -12.55 -13.55
C LYS A 535 35.88 -13.93 -13.65
N ASP A 536 34.56 -13.90 -13.83
CA ASP A 536 33.63 -15.05 -13.91
C ASP A 536 33.55 -15.92 -12.64
N SER A 537 34.21 -15.50 -11.55
CA SER A 537 34.05 -16.15 -10.24
C SER A 537 32.70 -15.80 -9.60
N THR A 538 32.24 -16.66 -8.70
CA THR A 538 31.03 -16.46 -7.91
C THR A 538 31.37 -16.52 -6.43
N MET A 539 30.95 -15.50 -5.66
CA MET A 539 31.18 -15.41 -4.21
C MET A 539 29.89 -15.07 -3.47
N VAL A 540 29.84 -15.46 -2.20
CA VAL A 540 28.72 -15.16 -1.30
C VAL A 540 29.21 -14.32 -0.13
N TYR A 541 28.48 -13.26 0.17
CA TYR A 541 28.75 -12.35 1.29
C TYR A 541 27.51 -12.21 2.18
N THR A 542 27.71 -11.99 3.47
CA THR A 542 26.63 -11.69 4.41
C THR A 542 26.73 -10.23 4.83
N LEU A 543 25.64 -9.49 4.63
CA LEU A 543 25.50 -8.08 4.96
C LEU A 543 24.54 -7.91 6.13
N ASN A 544 24.83 -6.96 7.00
CA ASN A 544 23.90 -6.46 8.01
C ASN A 544 23.24 -5.16 7.56
N LYS A 545 22.21 -4.73 8.28
CA LYS A 545 21.63 -3.40 8.08
C LYS A 545 22.74 -2.34 8.23
N TYR A 546 22.81 -1.39 7.30
CA TYR A 546 23.85 -0.35 7.15
C TYR A 546 25.17 -0.78 6.50
N ASP A 547 25.41 -2.08 6.28
CA ASP A 547 26.64 -2.52 5.63
C ASP A 547 26.67 -2.06 4.16
N VAL A 548 27.80 -1.51 3.74
CA VAL A 548 28.15 -1.16 2.36
C VAL A 548 29.32 -2.04 1.97
N LEU A 549 29.08 -2.98 1.04
CA LEU A 549 30.08 -3.84 0.42
C LEU A 549 30.50 -3.23 -0.91
N GLN A 550 31.70 -2.66 -0.99
CA GLN A 550 32.23 -2.04 -2.20
C GLN A 550 33.36 -2.90 -2.81
N PHE A 551 33.41 -2.93 -4.14
CA PHE A 551 34.51 -3.51 -4.90
C PHE A 551 35.09 -2.50 -5.87
N TRP A 552 36.42 -2.42 -5.90
CA TRP A 552 37.16 -1.78 -6.99
C TRP A 552 37.61 -2.82 -7.99
N THR A 553 37.46 -2.50 -9.27
CA THR A 553 38.02 -3.30 -10.36
C THR A 553 39.54 -3.31 -10.31
N ASP A 554 40.14 -4.43 -10.69
CA ASP A 554 41.58 -4.62 -10.77
C ASP A 554 42.08 -4.40 -12.21
N ALA A 555 43.25 -3.80 -12.36
CA ALA A 555 43.97 -3.67 -13.64
C ALA A 555 44.73 -4.96 -14.01
N ASP A 556 44.23 -6.12 -13.60
CA ASP A 556 44.93 -7.38 -13.79
C ASP A 556 45.00 -7.77 -15.28
N GLY A 557 46.16 -8.27 -15.71
CA GLY A 557 46.44 -8.61 -17.10
C GLY A 557 47.02 -7.46 -17.94
N ALA A 558 47.05 -7.66 -19.26
CA ALA A 558 47.59 -6.68 -20.20
C ALA A 558 46.55 -5.60 -20.53
N ALA A 559 47.00 -4.35 -20.66
CA ALA A 559 46.16 -3.28 -21.20
C ALA A 559 45.65 -3.66 -22.59
N VAL A 560 44.34 -3.47 -22.81
CA VAL A 560 43.68 -3.67 -24.12
C VAL A 560 44.19 -2.64 -25.10
N GLN A 561 44.38 -1.41 -24.63
CA GLN A 561 44.88 -0.32 -25.43
C GLN A 561 45.55 0.72 -24.53
N CYS A 562 46.72 1.19 -24.96
CA CYS A 562 47.37 2.37 -24.40
C CYS A 562 47.52 3.42 -25.50
N VAL A 563 47.24 4.66 -25.16
CA VAL A 563 47.40 5.81 -26.07
C VAL A 563 48.15 6.92 -25.36
N PRO A 564 49.03 7.65 -26.06
CA PRO A 564 49.50 8.94 -25.59
C PRO A 564 48.26 9.79 -25.30
N SER A 565 48.12 10.23 -24.07
CA SER A 565 46.99 11.07 -23.72
C SER A 565 47.11 12.39 -24.48
N GLU A 566 46.01 12.96 -24.98
CA GLU A 566 46.01 14.41 -25.32
C GLU A 566 46.26 15.26 -24.04
N VAL A 567 46.15 14.62 -22.88
CA VAL A 567 46.56 15.08 -21.54
C VAL A 567 48.09 15.22 -21.40
N ALA A 568 48.88 14.85 -22.42
CA ALA A 568 50.30 15.23 -22.51
C ALA A 568 50.50 16.76 -22.50
N SER A 569 49.51 17.52 -22.99
CA SER A 569 49.47 18.98 -22.87
C SER A 569 49.29 19.47 -21.43
N GLN A 570 48.71 18.63 -20.55
CA GLN A 570 48.55 18.84 -19.11
C GLN A 570 49.63 18.12 -18.27
N GLY A 571 50.67 17.58 -18.94
CA GLY A 571 51.80 16.92 -18.30
C GLY A 571 51.65 15.43 -18.01
N TYR A 572 50.51 14.79 -18.28
CA TYR A 572 50.35 13.33 -18.07
C TYR A 572 50.88 12.50 -19.25
N GLY A 573 51.27 11.25 -18.99
CA GLY A 573 51.78 10.30 -19.97
C GLY A 573 50.68 9.56 -20.75
N ASP A 574 50.76 8.24 -20.80
CA ASP A 574 49.78 7.40 -21.51
C ASP A 574 48.54 7.11 -20.63
N VAL A 575 47.36 7.03 -21.27
CA VAL A 575 46.16 6.42 -20.70
C VAL A 575 46.05 5.00 -21.25
N CYS A 576 45.90 4.03 -20.37
CA CYS A 576 45.67 2.64 -20.73
C CYS A 576 44.32 2.15 -20.21
N ARG A 577 43.56 1.44 -21.04
CA ARG A 577 42.33 0.76 -20.62
C ARG A 577 42.53 -0.75 -20.56
N TYR A 578 41.86 -1.39 -19.60
CA TYR A 578 41.98 -2.82 -19.33
C TYR A 578 40.66 -3.54 -19.63
N ALA A 579 40.73 -4.85 -19.88
CA ALA A 579 39.55 -5.70 -20.07
C ALA A 579 38.87 -6.04 -18.73
N SER A 580 38.69 -5.03 -17.89
CA SER A 580 38.18 -5.12 -16.53
C SER A 580 37.04 -4.13 -16.38
N ASP A 581 35.85 -4.55 -16.81
CA ASP A 581 34.62 -3.76 -16.80
C ASP A 581 33.56 -4.49 -15.95
N PRO A 582 33.07 -3.88 -14.85
CA PRO A 582 32.13 -4.54 -13.97
C PRO A 582 30.71 -4.61 -14.57
N THR A 583 30.50 -4.07 -15.76
CA THR A 583 29.25 -4.23 -16.52
C THR A 583 28.97 -5.70 -16.76
N GLY A 584 27.79 -6.11 -16.33
CA GLY A 584 27.33 -7.49 -16.42
C GLY A 584 27.59 -8.33 -15.17
N THR A 585 28.20 -7.76 -14.12
CA THR A 585 28.23 -8.41 -12.80
C THR A 585 26.81 -8.61 -12.29
N VAL A 586 26.49 -9.81 -11.83
CA VAL A 586 25.14 -10.19 -11.39
C VAL A 586 25.13 -10.30 -9.87
N ILE A 587 24.16 -9.65 -9.24
CA ILE A 587 24.00 -9.61 -7.79
C ILE A 587 22.63 -10.20 -7.46
N LEU A 588 22.60 -11.25 -6.65
CA LEU A 588 21.41 -11.95 -6.21
C LEU A 588 21.38 -12.01 -4.69
N SER A 589 20.27 -11.68 -4.05
CA SER A 589 20.07 -11.90 -2.61
C SER A 589 19.13 -13.06 -2.33
N GLU A 590 19.35 -13.72 -1.20
CA GLU A 590 18.59 -14.89 -0.77
C GLU A 590 17.45 -14.54 0.21
N SER A 591 16.48 -15.44 0.32
CA SER A 591 15.43 -15.38 1.36
C SER A 591 16.04 -15.57 2.75
N LEU A 592 15.52 -14.84 3.74
CA LEU A 592 15.90 -14.99 5.14
C LEU A 592 15.09 -16.12 5.78
N SER A 593 15.57 -16.71 6.88
CA SER A 593 14.77 -17.70 7.62
C SER A 593 13.43 -17.15 8.15
N SER A 594 13.32 -15.83 8.28
CA SER A 594 12.13 -15.11 8.73
C SER A 594 11.16 -14.71 7.60
N SER A 595 11.50 -14.94 6.33
CA SER A 595 10.70 -14.51 5.18
C SER A 595 10.87 -15.47 4.00
N SER A 596 9.77 -15.87 3.36
CA SER A 596 9.84 -16.62 2.09
C SER A 596 10.42 -15.77 0.95
N GLU A 597 10.26 -14.44 1.02
CA GLU A 597 10.79 -13.52 0.02
C GLU A 597 12.27 -13.17 0.27
N PRO A 598 13.08 -13.03 -0.80
CA PRO A 598 14.45 -12.53 -0.74
C PRO A 598 14.60 -11.22 0.04
N ALA A 599 15.68 -11.09 0.80
CA ALA A 599 16.01 -9.82 1.46
C ALA A 599 16.44 -8.78 0.40
N PRO A 600 15.80 -7.60 0.34
CA PRO A 600 16.16 -6.59 -0.64
C PRO A 600 17.55 -6.02 -0.34
N VAL A 601 18.21 -5.51 -1.38
CA VAL A 601 19.47 -4.78 -1.28
C VAL A 601 19.42 -3.53 -2.17
N ALA A 602 20.22 -2.53 -1.86
CA ALA A 602 20.46 -1.41 -2.77
C ALA A 602 21.81 -1.59 -3.47
N VAL A 603 21.90 -1.25 -4.76
CA VAL A 603 23.13 -1.43 -5.56
C VAL A 603 23.50 -0.12 -6.23
N PHE A 604 24.75 0.29 -6.10
CA PHE A 604 25.34 1.44 -6.78
C PHE A 604 26.46 0.97 -7.67
N SER A 605 26.68 1.66 -8.79
CA SER A 605 27.79 1.37 -9.68
C SER A 605 28.27 2.64 -10.37
N GLY A 606 29.55 2.66 -10.71
CA GLY A 606 30.19 3.85 -11.22
C GLY A 606 31.65 3.63 -11.57
N ALA A 607 32.35 4.74 -11.73
CA ALA A 607 33.81 4.74 -11.86
C ALA A 607 34.39 6.00 -11.27
N ASP A 608 35.59 5.86 -10.70
CA ASP A 608 36.29 6.94 -10.01
C ASP A 608 36.71 8.06 -10.97
N CYS A 609 37.04 7.68 -12.21
CA CYS A 609 37.10 8.59 -13.34
C CYS A 609 36.84 7.84 -14.64
N THR A 610 36.01 8.40 -15.51
CA THR A 610 35.69 7.87 -16.83
C THR A 610 36.09 8.88 -17.89
N PHE A 611 36.85 8.46 -18.91
CA PHE A 611 37.06 9.24 -20.13
C PHE A 611 36.08 8.76 -21.21
N LYS A 612 35.33 9.67 -21.85
CA LYS A 612 34.50 9.34 -23.01
C LYS A 612 34.71 10.34 -24.15
N PRO A 613 35.26 9.91 -25.32
CA PRO A 613 35.95 8.62 -25.54
C PRO A 613 37.16 8.47 -24.61
N PHE A 614 37.61 7.22 -24.39
CA PHE A 614 38.65 6.91 -23.39
C PHE A 614 40.01 7.61 -23.61
N ASN A 615 40.22 8.22 -24.78
CA ASN A 615 41.44 8.91 -25.19
C ASN A 615 41.29 10.44 -25.31
N ARG A 616 40.21 11.03 -24.75
CA ARG A 616 39.93 12.48 -24.78
C ARG A 616 39.56 12.99 -23.41
N TYR A 617 40.19 14.09 -23.00
CA TYR A 617 39.92 14.80 -21.76
C TYR A 617 38.52 15.49 -21.79
N ALA A 618 37.90 15.83 -20.65
CA ALA A 618 38.27 15.44 -19.30
C ALA A 618 37.66 14.09 -18.92
N CYS A 619 38.17 13.54 -17.83
CA CYS A 619 37.46 12.48 -17.13
C CYS A 619 36.69 13.06 -15.97
N ASP A 620 35.62 12.38 -15.62
CA ASP A 620 34.79 12.72 -14.48
C ASP A 620 34.45 11.43 -13.74
N HIS A 621 34.22 11.55 -12.44
CA HIS A 621 33.56 10.51 -11.68
C HIS A 621 32.16 10.28 -12.28
N ILE A 622 31.63 9.07 -12.16
CA ILE A 622 30.24 8.77 -12.55
C ILE A 622 29.64 7.81 -11.53
N GLU A 623 28.35 7.98 -11.22
CA GLU A 623 27.62 7.01 -10.40
C GLU A 623 26.14 6.94 -10.74
N GLU A 624 25.54 5.76 -10.57
CA GLU A 624 24.09 5.58 -10.57
C GLU A 624 23.67 4.51 -9.54
N MET A 625 22.47 4.65 -9.00
CA MET A 625 21.80 3.57 -8.29
C MET A 625 21.18 2.62 -9.32
N MET A 626 21.58 1.36 -9.30
CA MET A 626 21.10 0.38 -10.26
C MET A 626 19.62 0.08 -10.04
N VAL A 627 18.85 0.05 -11.13
CA VAL A 627 17.43 -0.33 -11.10
C VAL A 627 17.30 -1.85 -10.96
N PRO A 628 16.46 -2.37 -10.04
CA PRO A 628 16.20 -3.80 -9.92
C PRO A 628 15.83 -4.44 -11.25
N PHE A 629 16.31 -5.65 -11.49
CA PHE A 629 16.06 -6.37 -12.74
C PHE A 629 14.56 -6.55 -13.03
N SER A 630 13.73 -6.68 -11.98
CA SER A 630 12.27 -6.77 -12.07
C SER A 630 11.59 -5.59 -12.76
N SER A 631 12.25 -4.43 -12.81
CA SER A 631 11.72 -3.19 -13.37
C SER A 631 12.30 -2.87 -14.75
N TRP A 632 13.10 -3.76 -15.34
CA TRP A 632 13.68 -3.62 -16.69
C TRP A 632 12.62 -3.79 -17.77
N GLY A 633 12.65 -2.91 -18.77
CA GLY A 633 11.67 -2.89 -19.86
C GLY A 633 12.21 -3.42 -21.18
N LYS A 634 11.38 -3.34 -22.21
CA LYS A 634 11.70 -3.81 -23.57
C LYS A 634 11.78 -2.68 -24.57
N SER A 635 11.21 -1.51 -24.24
CA SER A 635 11.14 -0.37 -25.15
C SER A 635 11.80 0.85 -24.54
N TYR A 636 12.64 1.54 -25.31
CA TYR A 636 13.38 2.72 -24.87
C TYR A 636 13.34 3.81 -25.92
N ALA A 637 13.33 5.07 -25.48
CA ALA A 637 13.64 6.22 -26.32
C ALA A 637 14.98 6.80 -25.85
N GLY A 638 16.00 6.74 -26.70
CA GLY A 638 17.29 7.36 -26.47
C GLY A 638 17.27 8.80 -26.94
N VAL A 639 17.34 9.75 -26.00
CA VAL A 639 17.36 11.19 -26.30
C VAL A 639 18.79 11.70 -26.32
N LYS A 640 19.24 12.19 -27.46
CA LYS A 640 20.55 12.82 -27.59
C LYS A 640 20.63 14.07 -26.71
N SER A 641 21.71 14.19 -25.95
CA SER A 641 22.00 15.35 -25.13
C SER A 641 22.13 16.64 -25.96
N VAL A 642 21.80 17.80 -25.38
CA VAL A 642 21.94 19.10 -26.06
C VAL A 642 23.41 19.33 -26.38
N PRO A 643 23.77 19.82 -27.59
CA PRO A 643 25.15 20.13 -27.93
C PRO A 643 25.82 21.07 -26.93
N TYR A 644 27.07 20.78 -26.62
CA TYR A 644 27.93 21.66 -25.83
C TYR A 644 28.05 23.03 -26.50
N LYS A 645 28.36 24.03 -25.69
CA LYS A 645 28.62 25.39 -26.15
C LYS A 645 30.11 25.70 -26.23
N THR A 646 30.43 26.64 -27.11
CA THR A 646 31.73 27.29 -27.18
C THR A 646 31.85 28.36 -26.09
N ALA A 647 33.06 28.92 -25.90
CA ALA A 647 33.29 30.03 -24.98
C ALA A 647 32.43 31.29 -25.28
N SER A 648 31.96 31.46 -26.52
CA SER A 648 31.05 32.54 -26.91
C SER A 648 29.58 32.25 -26.56
N GLY A 649 29.28 31.08 -25.97
CA GLY A 649 27.93 30.63 -25.61
C GLY A 649 27.11 30.06 -26.78
N ALA A 650 27.70 29.90 -27.97
CA ALA A 650 27.03 29.33 -29.14
C ALA A 650 27.19 27.80 -29.13
N PRO A 651 26.21 27.01 -29.63
CA PRO A 651 26.40 25.56 -29.80
C PRO A 651 27.62 25.24 -30.67
N VAL A 652 28.34 24.18 -30.34
CA VAL A 652 29.43 23.68 -31.19
C VAL A 652 28.90 23.23 -32.55
N GLY A 653 29.62 23.57 -33.62
CA GLY A 653 29.17 23.28 -34.99
C GLY A 653 29.17 21.80 -35.39
N GLN A 654 29.89 20.95 -34.66
CA GLN A 654 29.96 19.49 -34.86
C GLN A 654 29.79 18.78 -33.51
N PRO A 655 28.56 18.59 -33.02
CA PRO A 655 28.32 18.03 -31.70
C PRO A 655 28.90 16.63 -31.54
N SER A 656 29.52 16.35 -30.39
CA SER A 656 29.93 15.00 -30.02
C SER A 656 28.71 14.05 -29.94
N PRO A 657 28.85 12.78 -30.36
CA PRO A 657 27.81 11.79 -30.12
C PRO A 657 27.71 11.48 -28.62
N ASP A 658 26.58 10.93 -28.19
CA ASP A 658 26.50 10.28 -26.88
C ASP A 658 26.85 8.80 -27.03
N TYR A 659 27.40 8.23 -25.97
CA TYR A 659 27.68 6.81 -25.85
C TYR A 659 26.52 6.13 -25.14
N TRP A 660 26.22 4.90 -25.53
CA TRP A 660 25.09 4.15 -25.00
C TRP A 660 25.50 2.72 -24.75
N ARG A 661 25.06 2.13 -23.64
CA ARG A 661 25.22 0.70 -23.38
C ARG A 661 23.86 0.03 -23.24
N VAL A 662 23.72 -1.12 -23.91
CA VAL A 662 22.62 -2.04 -23.69
C VAL A 662 23.18 -3.27 -22.99
N VAL A 663 22.61 -3.61 -21.84
CA VAL A 663 22.89 -4.85 -21.11
C VAL A 663 21.64 -5.73 -21.10
N ALA A 664 21.83 -7.04 -21.23
CA ALA A 664 20.75 -8.02 -21.19
C ALA A 664 21.09 -9.09 -20.15
N GLY A 665 20.17 -9.35 -19.20
CA GLY A 665 20.41 -10.34 -18.13
C GLY A 665 19.70 -11.68 -18.33
N CYS A 666 19.04 -11.91 -19.46
CA CYS A 666 18.22 -13.10 -19.62
C CYS A 666 19.07 -14.38 -19.81
N GLY A 667 18.66 -15.49 -19.17
CA GLY A 667 19.30 -16.80 -19.25
C GLY A 667 18.71 -17.75 -20.30
N THR A 668 19.42 -18.83 -20.59
CA THR A 668 19.06 -19.83 -21.62
C THR A 668 17.65 -20.43 -21.47
N ASN A 669 17.13 -20.56 -20.25
CA ASN A 669 15.77 -21.05 -20.02
C ASN A 669 14.69 -20.08 -20.51
N SER A 670 14.93 -18.77 -20.32
CA SER A 670 13.96 -17.71 -20.65
C SER A 670 14.17 -17.15 -22.06
N CYS A 671 15.39 -17.21 -22.59
CA CYS A 671 15.76 -16.75 -23.92
C CYS A 671 16.85 -17.64 -24.54
N PRO A 672 16.52 -18.84 -25.02
CA PRO A 672 17.50 -19.80 -25.56
C PRO A 672 18.29 -19.26 -26.78
N ASN A 673 17.72 -18.28 -27.49
CA ASN A 673 18.35 -17.63 -28.64
C ASN A 673 19.01 -16.27 -28.31
N GLY A 674 19.14 -15.95 -27.02
CA GLY A 674 19.59 -14.65 -26.55
C GLY A 674 18.53 -13.56 -26.65
N THR A 675 18.94 -12.33 -26.37
CA THR A 675 18.11 -11.13 -26.41
C THR A 675 18.33 -10.41 -27.74
N ARG A 676 17.25 -10.19 -28.50
CA ARG A 676 17.27 -9.48 -29.77
C ARG A 676 16.60 -8.12 -29.62
N PHE A 677 17.25 -7.09 -30.13
CA PHE A 677 16.69 -5.74 -30.12
C PHE A 677 17.07 -4.98 -31.38
N THR A 678 16.28 -3.97 -31.71
CA THR A 678 16.50 -3.10 -32.86
C THR A 678 16.66 -1.66 -32.40
N ILE A 679 17.72 -1.00 -32.86
CA ILE A 679 17.96 0.44 -32.68
C ILE A 679 17.52 1.15 -33.96
N SER A 680 16.62 2.13 -33.85
CA SER A 680 16.06 2.87 -34.99
C SER A 680 16.12 4.39 -34.77
N PRO A 681 16.80 5.16 -35.64
CA PRO A 681 17.62 4.71 -36.77
C PRO A 681 18.85 3.90 -36.31
N PRO A 682 19.52 3.14 -37.21
CA PRO A 682 20.75 2.43 -36.87
C PRO A 682 21.83 3.35 -36.32
N PRO A 683 22.61 2.91 -35.31
CA PRO A 683 23.66 3.71 -34.73
C PRO A 683 24.80 3.96 -35.71
N GLY A 684 25.54 5.05 -35.49
CA GLY A 684 26.68 5.41 -36.34
C GLY A 684 27.82 4.40 -36.24
N THR A 685 28.22 4.07 -35.01
CA THR A 685 29.27 3.07 -34.73
C THR A 685 28.88 2.21 -33.54
N VAL A 686 29.09 0.90 -33.66
CA VAL A 686 29.00 -0.06 -32.56
C VAL A 686 30.42 -0.43 -32.15
N ILE A 687 30.72 -0.31 -30.86
CA ILE A 687 32.09 -0.42 -30.33
C ILE A 687 32.55 -1.88 -30.36
N GLN A 688 31.70 -2.83 -29.96
CA GLN A 688 31.96 -4.26 -30.10
C GLN A 688 31.51 -4.75 -31.50
N PRO A 689 32.43 -5.21 -32.36
CA PRO A 689 32.07 -5.67 -33.70
C PRO A 689 31.25 -6.96 -33.67
N GLY A 690 30.35 -7.13 -34.63
CA GLY A 690 29.57 -8.36 -34.83
C GLY A 690 28.35 -8.53 -33.93
N VAL A 691 28.09 -7.61 -32.99
CA VAL A 691 26.91 -7.67 -32.11
C VAL A 691 25.66 -7.12 -32.79
N CYS A 692 25.83 -6.12 -33.65
CA CYS A 692 24.76 -5.44 -34.37
C CYS A 692 25.07 -5.31 -35.85
N ALA A 693 24.04 -5.42 -36.70
CA ALA A 693 24.10 -5.17 -38.13
C ALA A 693 22.88 -4.35 -38.56
N ASN A 694 23.10 -3.16 -39.13
CA ASN A 694 22.04 -2.24 -39.56
C ASN A 694 20.98 -1.97 -38.48
N GLY A 695 21.41 -1.76 -37.23
CA GLY A 695 20.53 -1.49 -36.10
C GLY A 695 19.92 -2.73 -35.43
N ALA A 696 19.91 -3.89 -36.09
CA ALA A 696 19.49 -5.15 -35.48
C ALA A 696 20.64 -5.77 -34.68
N CYS A 697 20.42 -6.02 -33.40
CA CYS A 697 21.40 -6.51 -32.44
C CYS A 697 20.98 -7.84 -31.81
N THR A 698 21.95 -8.65 -31.40
CA THR A 698 21.69 -9.88 -30.63
C THR A 698 22.75 -10.08 -29.56
N LEU A 699 22.33 -10.13 -28.30
CA LEU A 699 23.18 -10.47 -27.15
C LEU A 699 22.92 -11.92 -26.76
N PRO A 700 23.96 -12.75 -26.59
CA PRO A 700 23.79 -14.18 -26.33
C PRO A 700 23.33 -14.44 -24.89
N PRO A 701 22.58 -15.50 -24.57
CA PRO A 701 22.03 -15.68 -23.23
C PRO A 701 23.12 -15.95 -22.19
N MET A 702 22.76 -15.74 -20.92
CA MET A 702 23.56 -16.20 -19.79
C MET A 702 23.43 -17.72 -19.61
N ASP A 703 24.55 -18.38 -19.32
CA ASP A 703 24.64 -19.82 -19.05
C ASP A 703 25.83 -20.13 -18.13
N SER A 704 26.11 -21.41 -17.88
CA SER A 704 27.23 -21.84 -17.04
C SER A 704 28.62 -21.45 -17.58
N SER A 705 28.75 -21.28 -18.90
CA SER A 705 29.99 -20.82 -19.55
C SER A 705 30.09 -19.30 -19.64
N ARG A 706 28.95 -18.61 -19.51
CA ARG A 706 28.83 -17.14 -19.47
C ARG A 706 27.94 -16.73 -18.30
N PRO A 707 28.48 -16.78 -17.06
CA PRO A 707 27.69 -16.57 -15.85
C PRO A 707 27.33 -15.09 -15.59
N THR A 708 27.85 -14.18 -16.41
CA THR A 708 27.71 -12.72 -16.33
C THR A 708 26.89 -12.19 -17.51
N ALA A 709 26.21 -11.07 -17.30
CA ALA A 709 25.26 -10.53 -18.28
C ALA A 709 25.99 -9.93 -19.49
N PRO A 710 25.66 -10.32 -20.74
CA PRO A 710 26.21 -9.72 -21.96
C PRO A 710 25.77 -8.25 -22.12
N TRP A 711 26.59 -7.48 -22.83
CA TRP A 711 26.29 -6.08 -23.14
C TRP A 711 26.97 -5.63 -24.44
N VAL A 712 26.55 -4.47 -24.95
CA VAL A 712 27.15 -3.78 -26.10
C VAL A 712 27.14 -2.28 -25.89
N GLU A 713 28.19 -1.61 -26.33
CA GLU A 713 28.29 -0.14 -26.40
C GLU A 713 28.22 0.33 -27.86
N PHE A 714 27.55 1.46 -28.07
CA PHE A 714 27.47 2.14 -29.37
C PHE A 714 27.43 3.65 -29.18
N VAL A 715 27.68 4.39 -30.25
CA VAL A 715 27.55 5.86 -30.28
C VAL A 715 26.40 6.27 -31.17
N HIS A 716 25.71 7.34 -30.76
CA HIS A 716 24.58 7.88 -31.51
C HIS A 716 24.58 9.41 -31.49
N SER A 717 24.33 10.03 -32.65
CA SER A 717 24.32 11.50 -32.83
C SER A 717 22.93 12.11 -32.96
N SER A 718 21.87 11.28 -32.95
CA SER A 718 20.47 11.73 -32.99
C SER A 718 19.61 11.03 -31.95
N ASP A 719 18.32 11.37 -31.90
CA ASP A 719 17.35 10.60 -31.14
C ASP A 719 17.08 9.25 -31.81
N PHE A 720 16.74 8.23 -31.01
CA PHE A 720 16.43 6.87 -31.49
C PHE A 720 15.46 6.15 -30.56
N THR A 721 14.90 5.03 -31.04
CA THR A 721 14.18 4.06 -30.22
C THR A 721 14.90 2.72 -30.18
N ILE A 722 14.71 1.98 -29.09
CA ILE A 722 15.04 0.56 -29.00
C ILE A 722 13.76 -0.22 -28.74
N VAL A 723 13.58 -1.31 -29.48
CA VAL A 723 12.57 -2.33 -29.21
C VAL A 723 13.25 -3.68 -29.06
N SER A 724 13.01 -4.35 -27.94
CA SER A 724 13.62 -5.63 -27.55
C SER A 724 12.58 -6.73 -27.37
N ASP A 725 12.95 -7.98 -27.65
CA ASP A 725 12.11 -9.14 -27.34
C ASP A 725 12.16 -9.54 -25.85
N GLN A 726 13.25 -9.20 -25.17
CA GLN A 726 13.51 -9.50 -23.75
C GLN A 726 13.84 -8.23 -22.95
N PRO A 727 13.70 -8.26 -21.61
CA PRO A 727 14.10 -7.15 -20.77
C PRO A 727 15.59 -6.81 -20.94
N ILE A 728 15.87 -5.52 -21.12
CA ILE A 728 17.20 -4.94 -21.20
C ILE A 728 17.28 -3.72 -20.29
N MET A 729 18.47 -3.16 -20.12
CA MET A 729 18.68 -1.82 -19.57
C MET A 729 19.54 -1.01 -20.53
N LEU A 730 19.18 0.25 -20.70
CA LEU A 730 19.89 1.23 -21.52
C LEU A 730 20.52 2.29 -20.61
N SER A 731 21.82 2.50 -20.74
CA SER A 731 22.49 3.67 -20.14
C SER A 731 23.03 4.61 -21.21
N GLN A 732 23.08 5.89 -20.87
CA GLN A 732 23.66 6.96 -21.65
C GLN A 732 24.92 7.47 -20.95
N TYR A 733 25.95 7.79 -21.72
CA TYR A 733 27.16 8.43 -21.26
C TYR A 733 27.46 9.66 -22.12
N PHE A 734 27.74 10.77 -21.46
CA PHE A 734 28.22 11.97 -22.13
C PHE A 734 29.71 11.91 -22.41
N THR A 735 30.17 12.80 -23.28
CA THR A 735 31.59 12.90 -23.63
C THR A 735 32.31 13.96 -22.81
N GLY A 736 33.62 13.78 -22.59
CA GLY A 736 34.51 14.80 -22.04
C GLY A 736 34.49 16.09 -22.85
N GLN A 737 34.77 17.23 -22.21
CA GLN A 737 34.83 18.54 -22.89
C GLN A 737 35.68 18.49 -24.16
N SER A 738 36.91 17.95 -24.08
CA SER A 738 37.87 17.89 -25.19
C SER A 738 37.55 16.81 -26.22
N ALA A 739 36.45 16.06 -26.07
CA ALA A 739 35.93 15.26 -27.18
C ALA A 739 35.57 16.15 -28.38
N ASN A 740 35.23 17.42 -28.13
CA ASN A 740 35.15 18.46 -29.14
C ASN A 740 36.15 19.59 -28.82
N PRO A 741 37.12 19.89 -29.70
CA PRO A 741 38.15 20.91 -29.42
C PRO A 741 37.61 22.34 -29.32
N ASN A 742 36.35 22.58 -29.71
CA ASN A 742 35.70 23.89 -29.63
C ASN A 742 34.71 24.00 -28.45
N ALA A 743 34.51 22.93 -27.67
CA ALA A 743 33.64 22.96 -26.51
C ALA A 743 34.32 23.64 -25.32
N ASP A 744 33.54 24.40 -24.57
CA ASP A 744 33.93 25.09 -23.33
C ASP A 744 33.15 24.53 -22.13
N GLU A 745 32.48 23.40 -22.30
CA GLU A 745 31.70 22.74 -21.27
C GLU A 745 31.55 21.24 -21.56
N GLY A 746 31.12 20.51 -20.54
CA GLY A 746 30.74 19.10 -20.64
C GLY A 746 31.80 18.17 -20.07
N ASP A 747 31.36 17.04 -19.53
CA ASP A 747 32.19 15.94 -19.08
C ASP A 747 31.39 14.63 -19.01
N PRO A 748 32.04 13.48 -18.80
CA PRO A 748 31.32 12.22 -18.78
C PRO A 748 30.37 12.13 -17.59
N ALA A 749 29.07 12.02 -17.85
CA ALA A 749 28.05 11.68 -16.85
C ALA A 749 27.36 10.37 -17.25
N LEU A 750 26.81 9.63 -16.28
CA LEU A 750 26.06 8.41 -16.49
C LEU A 750 24.57 8.62 -16.21
N ILE A 751 23.70 8.18 -17.12
CA ILE A 751 22.24 8.21 -16.92
C ILE A 751 21.67 6.82 -17.20
N LEU A 752 20.92 6.24 -16.26
CA LEU A 752 20.12 5.04 -16.53
C LEU A 752 18.82 5.41 -17.23
N THR A 753 18.73 5.23 -18.55
CA THR A 753 17.55 5.64 -19.33
C THR A 753 16.31 4.87 -18.87
N PRO A 754 15.18 5.54 -18.57
CA PRO A 754 13.97 4.86 -18.13
C PRO A 754 13.32 4.13 -19.31
N PRO A 755 12.94 2.85 -19.17
CA PRO A 755 12.10 2.19 -20.16
C PRO A 755 10.75 2.89 -20.29
N ILE A 756 10.16 2.82 -21.49
CA ILE A 756 8.88 3.46 -21.81
C ILE A 756 7.76 2.97 -20.89
N GLU A 757 7.82 1.70 -20.51
CA GLU A 757 6.89 1.04 -19.60
C GLU A 757 6.86 1.70 -18.20
N GLN A 758 7.94 2.41 -17.82
CA GLN A 758 8.12 3.05 -16.52
C GLN A 758 7.88 4.56 -16.53
N TRP A 759 7.44 5.15 -17.64
CA TRP A 759 7.14 6.58 -17.75
C TRP A 759 5.91 6.99 -16.93
N ARG A 760 5.90 8.25 -16.46
CA ARG A 760 4.90 8.80 -15.53
C ARG A 760 4.31 10.11 -16.03
N MET A 761 3.34 10.63 -15.28
CA MET A 761 2.64 11.88 -15.58
C MET A 761 3.01 13.04 -14.62
N ASP A 762 3.67 12.75 -13.49
CA ASP A 762 4.08 13.75 -12.50
C ASP A 762 5.50 13.43 -12.01
N TYR A 763 6.37 14.45 -12.01
CA TYR A 763 7.76 14.37 -11.58
C TYR A 763 8.13 15.60 -10.76
N ASN A 764 8.98 15.40 -9.75
CA ASN A 764 9.67 16.47 -9.05
C ASN A 764 11.17 16.17 -9.05
N VAL A 765 11.96 17.05 -9.66
CA VAL A 765 13.39 16.85 -9.91
C VAL A 765 14.19 18.08 -9.50
N LEU A 766 15.52 17.95 -9.40
CA LEU A 766 16.44 19.04 -9.08
C LEU A 766 17.37 19.35 -10.25
N THR A 767 17.26 20.52 -10.86
CA THR A 767 18.37 20.99 -11.70
C THR A 767 19.41 21.68 -10.82
N SER A 768 20.69 21.42 -11.05
CA SER A 768 21.76 21.99 -10.22
C SER A 768 21.69 23.52 -10.19
N PRO A 769 21.60 24.14 -9.00
CA PRO A 769 21.57 25.59 -8.87
C PRO A 769 22.94 26.23 -9.12
N THR A 770 24.01 25.43 -9.20
CA THR A 770 25.40 25.91 -9.30
C THR A 770 26.02 25.73 -10.67
N LEU A 771 25.41 24.91 -11.55
CA LEU A 771 25.89 24.74 -12.92
C LEU A 771 25.30 25.81 -13.85
N LYS A 772 26.12 26.25 -14.80
CA LYS A 772 25.79 27.25 -15.81
C LYS A 772 24.61 26.88 -16.70
N HIS A 773 24.55 25.63 -17.16
CA HIS A 773 23.48 25.17 -18.07
C HIS A 773 22.82 23.90 -17.57
N ASN A 774 21.49 23.92 -17.50
CA ASN A 774 20.68 22.78 -17.10
C ASN A 774 19.60 22.50 -18.15
N TYR A 775 19.23 21.23 -18.29
CA TYR A 775 18.27 20.77 -19.27
C TYR A 775 17.37 19.69 -18.69
N LEU A 776 16.11 19.70 -19.12
CA LEU A 776 15.20 18.56 -18.99
C LEU A 776 14.98 17.99 -20.39
N SER A 777 15.28 16.70 -20.58
CA SER A 777 14.87 15.97 -21.78
C SER A 777 13.58 15.22 -21.47
N LEU A 778 12.52 15.57 -22.19
CA LEU A 778 11.17 15.04 -22.03
C LEU A 778 10.79 14.28 -23.30
N VAL A 779 10.29 13.05 -23.16
CA VAL A 779 9.81 12.25 -24.30
C VAL A 779 8.41 11.75 -24.03
N THR A 780 7.53 11.85 -25.01
CA THR A 780 6.19 11.26 -24.93
C THR A 780 5.80 10.63 -26.26
N GLN A 781 4.93 9.63 -26.24
CA GLN A 781 4.34 9.04 -27.45
C GLN A 781 3.08 9.79 -27.92
N SER A 782 2.60 10.78 -27.16
CA SER A 782 1.42 11.57 -27.50
C SER A 782 1.82 12.96 -27.97
N ALA A 783 1.71 13.21 -29.28
CA ALA A 783 2.04 14.52 -29.84
C ALA A 783 1.09 15.64 -29.39
N SER A 784 -0.06 15.30 -28.81
CA SER A 784 -1.02 16.24 -28.23
C SER A 784 -0.95 16.33 -26.70
N ALA A 785 0.04 15.70 -26.05
CA ALA A 785 0.18 15.75 -24.60
C ALA A 785 0.38 17.20 -24.11
N ASP A 786 -0.41 17.60 -23.11
CA ASP A 786 -0.22 18.85 -22.39
C ASP A 786 0.84 18.66 -21.30
N ILE A 787 2.10 18.91 -21.66
CA ILE A 787 3.24 18.83 -20.75
C ILE A 787 3.57 20.23 -20.21
N ARG A 788 3.73 20.34 -18.89
CA ARG A 788 4.06 21.59 -18.20
C ARG A 788 5.26 21.43 -17.29
N VAL A 789 6.11 22.44 -17.26
CA VAL A 789 7.24 22.56 -16.32
C VAL A 789 7.00 23.79 -15.45
N ASN A 790 6.86 23.60 -14.13
CA ASN A 790 6.47 24.62 -13.16
C ASN A 790 5.19 25.36 -13.59
N ASN A 791 4.16 24.62 -14.01
CA ASN A 791 2.89 25.12 -14.54
C ASN A 791 3.01 25.99 -15.82
N ARG A 792 4.15 25.97 -16.52
CA ARG A 792 4.36 26.66 -17.79
C ARG A 792 4.37 25.67 -18.95
N ASN A 793 3.63 25.99 -20.01
CA ASN A 793 3.59 25.18 -21.23
C ASN A 793 4.94 25.23 -21.96
N LEU A 794 5.28 24.16 -22.68
CA LEU A 794 6.52 24.03 -23.45
C LEU A 794 6.49 24.88 -24.74
N THR A 795 6.81 26.17 -24.61
CA THR A 795 6.95 27.10 -25.74
C THR A 795 8.28 27.83 -25.68
N THR A 796 8.76 28.31 -26.83
CA THR A 796 9.99 29.13 -26.90
C THR A 796 9.88 30.46 -26.17
N ALA A 797 8.66 30.95 -25.92
CA ALA A 797 8.40 32.14 -25.10
C ALA A 797 8.64 31.87 -23.61
N ASN A 798 8.21 30.71 -23.11
CA ASN A 798 8.42 30.31 -21.71
C ASN A 798 9.84 29.77 -21.47
N PHE A 799 10.42 29.11 -22.47
CA PHE A 799 11.72 28.46 -22.42
C PHE A 799 12.55 28.85 -23.66
N PRO A 800 13.26 30.00 -23.62
CA PRO A 800 14.13 30.41 -24.72
C PRO A 800 15.20 29.35 -25.01
N GLY A 801 15.27 28.90 -26.26
CA GLY A 801 16.18 27.80 -26.67
C GLY A 801 15.58 26.40 -26.55
N LEU A 802 14.28 26.26 -26.25
CA LEU A 802 13.55 24.99 -26.32
C LEU A 802 13.77 24.33 -27.69
N GLN A 803 14.28 23.10 -27.66
CA GLN A 803 14.42 22.27 -28.86
C GLN A 803 13.30 21.24 -28.89
N VAL A 804 12.63 21.12 -30.04
CA VAL A 804 11.56 20.15 -30.27
C VAL A 804 11.98 19.23 -31.40
N GLY A 805 11.90 17.93 -31.17
CA GLY A 805 12.24 16.88 -32.12
C GLY A 805 11.17 15.79 -32.13
N SER A 806 11.33 14.85 -33.06
CA SER A 806 10.48 13.67 -33.13
C SER A 806 11.29 12.43 -33.52
N ILE A 807 10.83 11.27 -33.09
CA ILE A 807 11.41 9.96 -33.40
C ILE A 807 10.34 9.12 -34.10
N SER A 808 10.77 8.16 -34.93
CA SER A 808 9.87 7.14 -35.50
C SER A 808 9.04 6.45 -34.41
N GLY A 809 7.76 6.19 -34.69
CA GLY A 809 6.84 5.59 -33.71
C GLY A 809 5.92 6.59 -32.99
N GLY A 810 5.92 7.86 -33.42
CA GLY A 810 5.02 8.90 -32.90
C GLY A 810 5.56 9.65 -31.69
N TYR A 811 6.82 9.42 -31.32
CA TYR A 811 7.43 10.07 -30.17
C TYR A 811 7.76 11.53 -30.45
N GLN A 812 7.39 12.41 -29.53
CA GLN A 812 7.85 13.80 -29.46
C GLN A 812 8.90 13.95 -28.38
N VAL A 813 9.93 14.74 -28.67
CA VAL A 813 11.07 14.99 -27.79
C VAL A 813 11.18 16.49 -27.55
N TYR A 814 11.29 16.88 -26.29
CA TYR A 814 11.51 18.26 -25.87
C TYR A 814 12.79 18.33 -25.04
N ARG A 815 13.70 19.24 -25.41
CA ARG A 815 14.86 19.58 -24.59
C ARG A 815 14.65 20.98 -24.04
N VAL A 816 14.27 21.04 -22.78
CA VAL A 816 13.86 22.27 -22.09
C VAL A 816 15.08 22.85 -21.38
N PRO A 817 15.62 23.99 -21.84
CA PRO A 817 16.68 24.67 -21.10
C PRO A 817 16.12 25.30 -19.83
N ILE A 818 16.82 25.09 -18.72
CA ILE A 818 16.55 25.70 -17.43
C ILE A 818 17.68 26.69 -17.15
N SER A 819 17.34 27.98 -17.09
CA SER A 819 18.32 29.03 -16.80
C SER A 819 18.83 28.91 -15.36
N SER A 820 20.03 29.40 -15.08
CA SER A 820 20.58 29.44 -13.71
C SER A 820 19.65 30.15 -12.71
N SER A 821 18.94 31.21 -13.14
CA SER A 821 17.93 31.90 -12.33
C SER A 821 16.65 31.09 -12.04
N GLN A 822 16.42 30.01 -12.80
CA GLN A 822 15.29 29.09 -12.64
C GLN A 822 15.73 27.72 -12.13
N ALA A 823 17.04 27.51 -11.95
CA ALA A 823 17.58 26.26 -11.46
C ALA A 823 17.15 25.99 -10.00
N GLY A 824 17.28 24.74 -9.57
CA GLY A 824 16.62 24.25 -8.37
C GLY A 824 15.45 23.31 -8.71
N PRO A 825 14.47 23.15 -7.81
CA PRO A 825 13.37 22.23 -8.01
C PRO A 825 12.52 22.54 -9.25
N GLN A 826 12.28 21.51 -10.05
CA GLN A 826 11.38 21.54 -11.21
C GLN A 826 10.26 20.52 -11.00
N ARG A 827 9.02 20.95 -11.21
CA ARG A 827 7.85 20.08 -11.26
C ARG A 827 7.40 19.90 -12.70
N ILE A 828 7.30 18.66 -13.17
CA ILE A 828 6.80 18.31 -14.49
C ILE A 828 5.46 17.62 -14.32
N THR A 829 4.42 18.13 -14.99
CA THR A 829 3.09 17.52 -15.03
C THR A 829 2.65 17.31 -16.47
N ALA A 830 1.91 16.22 -16.72
CA ALA A 830 1.40 15.88 -18.03
C ALA A 830 0.05 15.15 -17.94
N ASP A 831 -0.73 15.19 -19.02
CA ASP A 831 -1.95 14.37 -19.21
C ASP A 831 -1.68 13.04 -19.94
N ALA A 832 -0.42 12.76 -20.28
CA ALA A 832 0.06 11.51 -20.84
C ALA A 832 1.41 11.12 -20.23
N LYS A 833 1.80 9.84 -20.33
CA LYS A 833 3.10 9.37 -19.84
C LYS A 833 4.27 10.07 -20.57
N VAL A 834 5.24 10.53 -19.80
CA VAL A 834 6.45 11.24 -20.25
C VAL A 834 7.67 10.58 -19.60
N GLY A 835 8.72 10.32 -20.37
CA GLY A 835 10.05 9.99 -19.83
C GLY A 835 10.83 11.27 -19.56
N VAL A 836 11.49 11.36 -18.41
CA VAL A 836 12.24 12.56 -17.98
C VAL A 836 13.67 12.18 -17.63
N THR A 837 14.64 12.83 -18.29
CA THR A 837 16.05 12.85 -17.87
C THR A 837 16.48 14.28 -17.55
N VAL A 838 17.28 14.43 -16.50
CA VAL A 838 17.76 15.71 -15.99
C VAL A 838 19.26 15.72 -16.15
N TYR A 839 19.82 16.78 -16.71
CA TYR A 839 21.26 16.88 -16.90
C TYR A 839 21.70 18.33 -17.07
N GLY A 840 23.01 18.56 -17.01
CA GLY A 840 23.57 19.88 -17.24
C GLY A 840 25.07 19.85 -17.42
N TYR A 841 25.61 20.98 -17.85
CA TYR A 841 27.01 21.16 -18.18
C TYR A 841 27.56 22.44 -17.57
N ASP A 842 28.83 22.38 -17.21
CA ASP A 842 29.69 23.54 -16.99
C ASP A 842 31.10 23.23 -17.52
N VAL A 843 32.02 24.18 -17.36
CA VAL A 843 33.44 23.99 -17.68
C VAL A 843 33.98 22.82 -16.86
N TYR A 844 34.40 21.75 -17.54
CA TYR A 844 34.90 20.50 -16.93
C TYR A 844 33.99 19.90 -15.85
N VAL A 845 32.68 19.94 -16.06
CA VAL A 845 31.68 19.33 -15.16
C VAL A 845 30.46 18.90 -15.97
N SER A 846 29.90 17.73 -15.66
CA SER A 846 28.54 17.37 -16.05
C SER A 846 27.84 16.54 -15.00
N TYR A 847 26.51 16.57 -15.03
CA TYR A 847 25.70 15.58 -14.33
C TYR A 847 24.57 15.12 -15.22
N GLY A 848 24.05 13.95 -14.88
CA GLY A 848 22.82 13.46 -15.43
C GLY A 848 22.21 12.43 -14.51
N TYR A 849 20.88 12.33 -14.51
CA TYR A 849 20.16 11.23 -13.89
C TYR A 849 18.73 11.14 -14.44
N THR A 850 18.05 10.04 -14.12
CA THR A 850 16.65 9.85 -14.48
C THR A 850 15.71 10.51 -13.49
N GLY A 851 14.75 11.29 -13.99
CA GLY A 851 13.83 12.09 -13.17
C GLY A 851 12.82 11.28 -12.34
N GLY A 852 12.66 9.98 -12.63
CA GLY A 852 11.76 9.08 -11.92
C GLY A 852 11.29 7.92 -12.80
N LEU A 853 10.80 6.85 -12.17
CA LEU A 853 10.26 5.67 -12.84
C LEU A 853 8.99 5.20 -12.11
N ASP A 854 8.08 4.50 -12.79
CA ASP A 854 7.00 3.79 -12.09
C ASP A 854 7.50 2.63 -11.24
N LEU A 855 8.71 2.13 -11.51
CA LEU A 855 9.37 0.99 -10.88
C LEU A 855 8.52 -0.28 -10.74
N MET A 856 7.44 -0.40 -11.52
CA MET A 856 6.57 -1.57 -11.55
C MET A 856 7.36 -2.82 -11.90
N LYS A 857 6.97 -3.95 -11.31
CA LYS A 857 7.47 -5.26 -11.72
C LYS A 857 6.89 -5.62 -13.09
N ILE A 858 7.68 -5.37 -14.14
CA ILE A 858 7.31 -5.60 -15.54
C ILE A 858 7.99 -6.83 -16.15
N THR A 859 8.88 -7.49 -15.40
CA THR A 859 9.40 -8.81 -15.73
C THR A 859 9.33 -9.77 -14.54
N SER A 860 9.07 -11.05 -14.83
CA SER A 860 9.11 -12.16 -13.88
C SER A 860 10.38 -13.00 -13.99
N ILE A 861 11.29 -12.65 -14.90
CA ILE A 861 12.56 -13.35 -15.13
C ILE A 861 13.60 -12.80 -14.15
N ASN A 862 14.44 -13.67 -13.56
CA ASN A 862 15.64 -13.26 -12.84
C ASN A 862 16.86 -13.28 -13.78
N PRO A 863 17.90 -12.48 -13.50
CA PRO A 863 19.08 -12.49 -14.34
C PRO A 863 19.78 -13.86 -14.28
N GLY A 864 19.97 -14.50 -15.44
CA GLY A 864 20.48 -15.86 -15.56
C GLY A 864 19.42 -16.96 -15.66
N GLY A 865 18.13 -16.63 -15.55
CA GLY A 865 17.01 -17.59 -15.58
C GLY A 865 16.38 -17.77 -14.22
#